data_AF-A0A958EKX2-F1
#
_entry.id   AF-A0A958EKX2-F1
#
_cell.length_a   1.000
_cell.length_b   1.000
_cell.length_c   1.000
_cell.angle_alpha   90.00
_cell.angle_beta   90.00
_cell.angle_gamma   90.00
#
_symmetry.space_group_name_H-M   'P 1'
#
loop_
_entity.id
_entity.type
_entity.pdbx_description
1 polymer ?
#
loop_
_entity_poly.entity_id
_entity_poly.type
_entity_poly.pdbx_seq_one_letter_code
_entity_poly.pdbx_strand_id
1 'polypeptide(L)'
;THNIEDSNSLSSDYITGLSSDQNGRMWITTRNGLNIYQSSTDEFQRYHFDLTVRNEFRPFDFNDVLVDRLGTVWLASVENGLIQLIPHFQTFRLYNSANQPQLSSNQMTSVYLDRFSRLWVGTNYGLNLVDRNRTHVEHFFEQPFSNRSISNDYIIDIEGDGMGRVWLATRNGLNYYDEKQSRFRQFKANDPFFTKIEDIELFDEKQIWVAGELGVAIINTIDLTKNAIETLKNIHASQLLFDTKQRLWIGQESQLLVYHVKSDSTAVYHHSPERNSISNDHILSLHEDGFGRIWIGTRAGLNRYREDSNDFEFIEEVVQLADDQIYWIESEKNGNLWVSTNKGLTRIVYSADQVQIKNFDSDDGLQNFAFNSSGFRTQTGELFFGGNNGLNSFYPGQIQDRPYQVPNIIESIVTNNRTIYLDINKVSDQVITLDYEDQVITFNFTSLDYINPDKNQYQYILENVDNEWIQAGKTHSVSYSNLLSGTYRFRFKGSNSSFNWNQTGASVTIVIKPPYWNSWWFSSLIALALFLVLFTFLYNRFKRLQEIREIRGRIARDLHDDIGASLTEVTLMSELAQQLNDKGQLNTVLAKIEDVTRGLVSSLGDLVWSIDTKNESLDSLLLRMKDFASDLLSRRDIGIEYQILGIKSNQKIDHHLKQTVYLIFKEAINNVVKHSTAKNVSVELRDDGKQFNLIIEDDGDGFDLNSEQTGNGLNNMKIRAKRVGGSVEFSIRKGLRIHLKTSALTK
;
A
#
# COMPACT_ATOMS: atom_id res chain seq x y z
N THR A 1 51.50 17.64 24.74
CA THR A 1 52.34 16.79 23.88
C THR A 1 52.18 15.36 24.31
N HIS A 2 52.32 14.41 23.40
CA HIS A 2 52.22 12.98 23.68
C HIS A 2 53.39 12.50 24.54
N ASN A 3 53.09 11.77 25.61
CA ASN A 3 54.07 11.04 26.39
C ASN A 3 53.55 9.61 26.60
N ILE A 4 54.26 8.61 26.07
CA ILE A 4 53.78 7.22 26.07
C ILE A 4 53.51 6.66 27.48
N GLU A 5 54.27 7.10 28.49
CA GLU A 5 54.15 6.65 29.88
C GLU A 5 53.11 7.42 30.70
N ASP A 6 52.60 8.55 30.18
CA ASP A 6 51.60 9.38 30.85
C ASP A 6 50.24 9.20 30.20
N SER A 7 49.34 8.50 30.89
CA SER A 7 47.95 8.30 30.47
C SER A 7 47.13 9.60 30.40
N ASN A 8 47.62 10.66 31.06
CA ASN A 8 46.99 11.97 31.09
C ASN A 8 47.53 12.91 30.01
N SER A 9 48.29 12.37 29.06
CA SER A 9 48.77 13.07 27.87
C SER A 9 48.07 12.54 26.61
N LEU A 10 48.08 13.33 25.52
CA LEU A 10 47.52 12.94 24.22
C LEU A 10 48.08 11.58 23.74
N SER A 11 47.30 10.81 23.00
CA SER A 11 47.71 9.53 22.39
C SER A 11 48.68 9.69 21.21
N SER A 12 48.71 10.85 20.57
CA SER A 12 49.70 11.24 19.56
C SER A 12 49.72 12.76 19.41
N ASP A 13 50.87 13.31 18.99
CA ASP A 13 51.01 14.73 18.68
C ASP A 13 50.31 15.13 17.37
N TYR A 14 49.93 14.16 16.54
CA TYR A 14 49.21 14.38 15.28
C TYR A 14 47.71 14.36 15.50
N ILE A 15 47.14 15.53 15.80
CA ILE A 15 45.70 15.75 15.94
C ILE A 15 45.04 15.82 14.56
N THR A 16 43.93 15.12 14.40
CA THR A 16 43.18 15.01 13.14
C THR A 16 41.81 15.67 13.20
N GLY A 17 41.15 15.65 14.37
CA GLY A 17 39.84 16.27 14.57
C GLY A 17 39.61 16.72 16.01
N LEU A 18 38.70 17.68 16.16
CA LEU A 18 38.35 18.30 17.44
C LEU A 18 36.85 18.60 17.48
N SER A 19 36.17 18.17 18.55
CA SER A 19 34.76 18.47 18.75
C SER A 19 34.42 18.59 20.23
N SER A 20 33.65 19.61 20.62
CA SER A 20 33.24 19.82 22.01
C SER A 20 31.87 19.21 22.28
N ASP A 21 31.70 18.55 23.41
CA ASP A 21 30.38 18.14 23.89
C ASP A 21 29.65 19.24 24.67
N GLN A 22 28.37 19.02 24.99
CA GLN A 22 27.55 19.97 25.75
C GLN A 22 28.01 20.19 27.19
N ASN A 23 28.86 19.30 27.72
CA ASN A 23 29.39 19.36 29.08
C ASN A 23 30.75 20.08 29.14
N GLY A 24 31.21 20.65 28.02
CA GLY A 24 32.50 21.36 27.96
C GLY A 24 33.72 20.45 27.93
N ARG A 25 33.55 19.14 27.65
CA ARG A 25 34.65 18.22 27.34
C ARG A 25 34.96 18.31 25.84
N MET A 26 36.24 18.30 25.50
CA MET A 26 36.67 18.25 24.10
C MET A 26 37.12 16.85 23.73
N TRP A 27 36.52 16.31 22.68
CA TRP A 27 36.91 15.07 22.05
C TRP A 27 37.95 15.37 20.97
N ILE A 28 39.08 14.68 21.05
CA ILE A 28 40.28 14.93 20.25
C ILE A 28 40.70 13.63 19.58
N THR A 29 40.55 13.55 18.27
CA THR A 29 41.07 12.43 17.49
C THR A 29 42.50 12.69 17.08
N THR A 30 43.28 11.61 17.11
CA THR A 30 44.67 11.58 16.68
C THR A 30 44.91 10.34 15.82
N ARG A 31 46.07 10.26 15.14
CA ARG A 31 46.47 9.04 14.43
C ARG A 31 46.48 7.77 15.29
N ASN A 32 46.75 7.90 16.59
CA ASN A 32 46.88 6.74 17.48
C ASN A 32 45.71 6.61 18.48
N GLY A 33 44.56 7.24 18.22
CA GLY A 33 43.37 7.04 19.03
C GLY A 33 42.62 8.32 19.38
N LEU A 34 41.69 8.18 20.32
CA LEU A 34 40.77 9.21 20.77
C LEU A 34 41.15 9.68 22.18
N ASN A 35 41.05 10.98 22.43
CA ASN A 35 41.33 11.59 23.73
C ASN A 35 40.18 12.49 24.14
N ILE A 36 40.02 12.67 25.44
CA ILE A 36 39.07 13.60 26.04
C ILE A 36 39.89 14.63 26.82
N TYR A 37 39.66 15.91 26.57
CA TYR A 37 40.22 17.01 27.34
C TYR A 37 39.13 17.65 28.19
N GLN A 38 39.41 17.80 29.48
CA GLN A 38 38.46 18.35 30.43
C GLN A 38 38.91 19.74 30.88
N SER A 39 38.19 20.75 30.40
CA SER A 39 38.53 22.17 30.61
C SER A 39 38.55 22.61 32.07
N SER A 40 37.83 21.91 32.96
CA SER A 40 37.77 22.23 34.39
C SER A 40 39.00 21.78 35.18
N THR A 41 39.68 20.71 34.74
CA THR A 41 40.85 20.13 35.42
C THR A 41 42.14 20.34 34.64
N ASP A 42 42.08 20.81 33.39
CA ASP A 42 43.21 20.93 32.47
C ASP A 42 43.94 19.59 32.24
N GLU A 43 43.17 18.49 32.23
CA GLU A 43 43.68 17.13 32.07
C GLU A 43 43.22 16.53 30.75
N PHE A 44 44.10 15.73 30.13
CA PHE A 44 43.72 14.82 29.05
C PHE A 44 43.47 13.44 29.61
N GLN A 45 42.58 12.70 28.97
CA GLN A 45 42.34 11.29 29.23
C GLN A 45 42.31 10.57 27.89
N ARG A 46 43.13 9.53 27.74
CA ARG A 46 43.05 8.65 26.57
C ARG A 46 41.78 7.81 26.65
N TYR A 47 40.98 7.82 25.59
CA TYR A 47 39.79 6.99 25.51
C TYR A 47 40.19 5.58 25.09
N HIS A 48 39.95 4.61 25.97
CA HIS A 48 40.23 3.20 25.70
C HIS A 48 38.99 2.54 25.11
N PHE A 49 39.14 2.00 23.91
CA PHE A 49 38.10 1.20 23.27
C PHE A 49 38.17 -0.24 23.80
N ASP A 50 37.04 -0.78 24.22
CA ASP A 50 36.89 -2.21 24.50
C ASP A 50 36.62 -2.92 23.16
N LEU A 51 37.68 -3.46 22.53
CA LEU A 51 37.68 -3.89 21.11
C LEU A 51 37.03 -5.26 20.85
N THR A 52 36.23 -5.75 21.78
CA THR A 52 36.03 -7.19 21.92
C THR A 52 34.78 -7.73 21.22
N VAL A 53 33.94 -6.86 20.65
CA VAL A 53 32.69 -7.26 19.97
C VAL A 53 32.86 -7.45 18.46
N ARG A 54 33.93 -6.93 17.85
CA ARG A 54 34.21 -7.11 16.41
C ARG A 54 35.71 -7.29 16.18
N ASN A 55 36.13 -8.51 15.86
CA ASN A 55 37.52 -8.90 15.55
C ASN A 55 38.20 -8.07 14.44
N GLU A 56 37.46 -7.19 13.74
CA GLU A 56 37.96 -6.34 12.66
C GLU A 56 38.14 -4.87 13.06
N PHE A 57 37.76 -4.47 14.29
CA PHE A 57 37.81 -3.06 14.70
C PHE A 57 39.21 -2.61 15.07
N ARG A 58 39.73 -1.61 14.34
CA ARG A 58 41.03 -0.98 14.60
C ARG A 58 40.85 0.40 15.25
N PRO A 59 41.22 0.61 16.52
CA PRO A 59 40.96 1.86 17.25
C PRO A 59 42.01 2.95 17.01
N PHE A 60 42.54 3.01 15.79
CA PHE A 60 43.57 3.96 15.38
C PHE A 60 43.22 4.54 14.01
N ASP A 61 43.88 5.63 13.64
CA ASP A 61 43.64 6.40 12.42
C ASP A 61 42.21 6.94 12.27
N PHE A 62 41.76 7.70 13.27
CA PHE A 62 40.58 8.55 13.12
C PHE A 62 40.95 9.83 12.37
N ASN A 63 40.19 10.18 11.34
CA ASN A 63 40.38 11.39 10.54
C ASN A 63 39.63 12.60 11.11
N ASP A 64 38.48 12.36 11.74
CA ASP A 64 37.63 13.42 12.26
C ASP A 64 36.73 12.90 13.38
N VAL A 65 36.21 13.83 14.19
CA VAL A 65 35.26 13.57 15.26
C VAL A 65 34.16 14.61 15.26
N LEU A 66 32.92 14.15 15.44
CA LEU A 66 31.76 15.01 15.62
C LEU A 66 30.95 14.54 16.83
N VAL A 67 30.69 15.44 17.78
CA VAL A 67 29.73 15.18 18.85
C VAL A 67 28.37 15.77 18.46
N ASP A 68 27.33 14.93 18.45
CA ASP A 68 25.97 15.38 18.15
C ASP A 68 25.28 16.04 19.36
N ARG A 69 24.06 16.53 19.15
CA ARG A 69 23.27 17.18 20.22
C ARG A 69 22.78 16.22 21.31
N LEU A 70 22.83 14.91 21.06
CA LEU A 70 22.46 13.87 22.02
C LEU A 70 23.67 13.42 22.85
N GLY A 71 24.88 13.82 22.44
CA GLY A 71 26.15 13.43 23.06
C GLY A 71 26.76 12.16 22.44
N THR A 72 26.22 11.67 21.32
CA THR A 72 26.86 10.61 20.53
C THR A 72 28.09 11.16 19.84
N VAL A 73 29.17 10.39 19.87
CA VAL A 73 30.44 10.72 19.26
C VAL A 73 30.57 9.93 17.97
N TRP A 74 30.65 10.62 16.85
CA TRP A 74 30.84 10.05 15.52
C TRP A 74 32.31 10.17 15.14
N LEU A 75 32.95 9.04 14.85
CA LEU A 75 34.36 8.97 14.47
C LEU A 75 34.47 8.53 13.02
N ALA A 76 35.16 9.32 12.19
CA ALA A 76 35.50 8.92 10.83
C ALA A 76 36.83 8.17 10.85
N SER A 77 36.85 6.92 10.38
CA SER A 77 38.04 6.09 10.26
C SER A 77 38.27 5.69 8.80
N VAL A 78 39.53 5.63 8.36
CA VAL A 78 39.89 5.20 7.01
C VAL A 78 39.50 3.74 6.77
N GLU A 79 39.74 2.87 7.75
CA GLU A 79 39.57 1.42 7.60
C GLU A 79 38.21 0.93 8.10
N ASN A 80 37.65 1.55 9.16
CA ASN A 80 36.38 1.11 9.74
C ASN A 80 35.16 1.91 9.24
N GLY A 81 35.36 2.92 8.38
CA GLY A 81 34.29 3.80 7.92
C GLY A 81 33.80 4.73 9.03
N LEU A 82 32.48 4.86 9.18
CA LEU A 82 31.87 5.70 10.21
C LEU A 82 31.58 4.85 11.46
N ILE A 83 32.18 5.25 12.58
CA ILE A 83 32.00 4.58 13.87
C ILE A 83 31.15 5.48 14.75
N GLN A 84 30.11 4.89 15.32
CA GLN A 84 29.27 5.54 16.30
C GLN A 84 29.71 5.09 17.70
N LEU A 85 30.10 6.05 18.53
CA LEU A 85 30.46 5.84 19.92
C LEU A 85 29.43 6.55 20.79
N ILE A 86 28.72 5.80 21.62
CA ILE A 86 27.74 6.36 22.56
C ILE A 86 28.36 6.29 23.96
N PRO A 87 28.90 7.39 24.51
CA PRO A 87 29.73 7.34 25.72
C PRO A 87 29.02 6.83 26.98
N HIS A 88 27.69 6.87 26.99
CA HIS A 88 26.85 6.41 28.10
C HIS A 88 26.33 4.97 27.90
N PHE A 89 26.61 4.35 26.75
CA PHE A 89 26.09 3.04 26.39
C PHE A 89 26.95 1.88 26.89
N GLN A 90 28.15 2.17 27.40
CA GLN A 90 28.93 1.24 28.22
C GLN A 90 28.33 1.07 29.62
N THR A 91 27.00 1.00 29.75
CA THR A 91 26.39 0.79 31.05
C THR A 91 26.57 -0.66 31.51
N PHE A 92 26.58 -1.61 30.56
CA PHE A 92 26.83 -3.03 30.81
C PHE A 92 28.29 -3.37 30.52
N ARG A 93 29.07 -3.56 31.57
CA ARG A 93 30.45 -4.08 31.48
C ARG A 93 30.40 -5.59 31.27
N LEU A 94 31.21 -6.12 30.34
CA LEU A 94 31.27 -7.54 30.01
C LEU A 94 32.58 -8.18 30.48
N TYR A 95 32.47 -9.28 31.24
CA TYR A 95 33.58 -10.18 31.54
C TYR A 95 33.34 -11.51 30.83
N ASN A 96 34.30 -11.95 30.00
CA ASN A 96 34.21 -13.22 29.27
C ASN A 96 35.63 -13.77 29.02
N SER A 97 35.75 -14.88 28.29
CA SER A 97 37.04 -15.48 27.94
C SER A 97 37.81 -14.76 26.82
N ALA A 98 37.23 -13.74 26.19
CA ALA A 98 37.88 -12.93 25.15
C ALA A 98 38.36 -11.56 25.67
N ASN A 99 37.81 -11.08 26.78
CA ASN A 99 37.98 -9.72 27.29
C ASN A 99 38.92 -9.70 28.48
N GLN A 100 39.70 -8.64 28.66
CA GLN A 100 40.45 -8.45 29.91
C GLN A 100 39.54 -7.79 30.96
N PRO A 101 39.45 -8.32 32.19
CA PRO A 101 40.16 -9.49 32.71
C PRO A 101 39.55 -10.82 32.21
N GLN A 102 40.40 -11.72 31.68
CA GLN A 102 40.01 -12.93 30.93
C GLN A 102 39.46 -14.01 31.86
N LEU A 103 38.25 -14.51 31.59
CA LEU A 103 37.66 -15.63 32.31
C LEU A 103 38.06 -16.98 31.67
N SER A 104 38.02 -18.06 32.46
CA SER A 104 38.33 -19.43 32.02
C SER A 104 37.34 -20.01 31.02
N SER A 105 36.09 -19.53 31.04
CA SER A 105 35.01 -19.94 30.15
C SER A 105 34.01 -18.80 29.97
N ASN A 106 33.13 -18.94 28.98
CA ASN A 106 32.03 -18.03 28.70
C ASN A 106 30.72 -18.45 29.39
N GLN A 107 30.61 -19.69 29.82
CA GLN A 107 29.39 -20.24 30.41
C GLN A 107 29.43 -20.06 31.91
N MET A 108 28.75 -19.01 32.39
CA MET A 108 28.71 -18.67 33.81
C MET A 108 27.73 -19.58 34.54
N THR A 109 27.97 -19.82 35.82
CA THR A 109 27.03 -20.58 36.67
C THR A 109 26.74 -19.78 37.93
N SER A 110 27.80 -19.29 38.58
CA SER A 110 27.73 -18.55 39.84
C SER A 110 28.59 -17.31 39.90
N VAL A 111 28.16 -16.33 40.70
CA VAL A 111 28.94 -15.12 40.96
C VAL A 111 28.78 -14.70 42.43
N TYR A 112 29.92 -14.46 43.08
CA TYR A 112 29.97 -14.04 44.48
C TYR A 112 31.02 -12.95 44.68
N LEU A 113 30.68 -11.88 45.40
CA LEU A 113 31.64 -10.84 45.78
C LEU A 113 32.03 -11.02 47.24
N ASP A 114 33.33 -11.22 47.49
CA ASP A 114 33.84 -11.32 48.84
C ASP A 114 34.02 -9.95 49.52
N ARG A 115 34.27 -9.98 50.83
CA ARG A 115 34.53 -8.79 51.65
C ARG A 115 35.77 -7.97 51.25
N PHE A 116 36.68 -8.56 50.46
CA PHE A 116 37.86 -7.88 49.95
C PHE A 116 37.60 -7.25 48.57
N SER A 117 36.34 -7.24 48.12
CA SER A 117 35.93 -6.76 46.80
C SER A 117 36.55 -7.55 45.64
N ARG A 118 36.90 -8.82 45.89
CA ARG A 118 37.30 -9.76 44.83
C ARG A 118 36.08 -10.54 44.37
N LEU A 119 35.97 -10.69 43.06
CA LEU A 119 34.85 -11.32 42.42
C LEU A 119 35.19 -12.80 42.13
N TRP A 120 34.44 -13.69 42.75
CA TRP A 120 34.48 -15.13 42.51
C TRP A 120 33.47 -15.46 41.42
N VAL A 121 33.93 -15.98 40.29
CA VAL A 121 33.07 -16.30 39.14
C VAL A 121 33.20 -17.79 38.83
N GLY A 122 32.12 -18.52 39.09
CA GLY A 122 31.94 -19.92 38.78
C GLY A 122 31.56 -20.11 37.31
N THR A 123 32.16 -21.11 36.69
CA THR A 123 31.89 -21.44 35.29
C THR A 123 31.73 -22.94 35.11
N ASN A 124 31.29 -23.36 33.93
CA ASN A 124 31.30 -24.76 33.56
C ASN A 124 32.73 -25.35 33.41
N TYR A 125 33.77 -24.51 33.44
CA TYR A 125 35.17 -24.91 33.29
C TYR A 125 36.10 -24.03 34.16
N GLY A 126 36.20 -24.40 35.43
CA GLY A 126 37.06 -23.77 36.43
C GLY A 126 36.38 -22.62 37.19
N LEU A 127 37.05 -22.22 38.26
CA LEU A 127 36.69 -21.08 39.10
C LEU A 127 37.62 -19.91 38.82
N ASN A 128 37.08 -18.71 38.72
CA ASN A 128 37.83 -17.49 38.46
C ASN A 128 37.79 -16.57 39.66
N LEU A 129 38.95 -16.06 40.08
CA LEU A 129 39.05 -15.00 41.07
C LEU A 129 39.56 -13.74 40.39
N VAL A 130 38.67 -12.76 40.26
CA VAL A 130 38.93 -11.48 39.60
C VAL A 130 39.13 -10.41 40.68
N ASP A 131 40.36 -9.95 40.84
CA ASP A 131 40.65 -8.74 41.63
C ASP A 131 40.38 -7.52 40.76
N ARG A 132 39.37 -6.72 41.11
CA ARG A 132 38.95 -5.55 40.31
C ARG A 132 40.03 -4.48 40.17
N ASN A 133 40.99 -4.44 41.09
CA ASN A 133 42.09 -3.47 41.07
C ASN A 133 43.30 -3.97 40.27
N ARG A 134 43.31 -5.25 39.89
CA ARG A 134 44.39 -5.87 39.11
C ARG A 134 43.84 -6.30 37.75
N THR A 135 44.70 -6.27 36.74
CA THR A 135 44.34 -6.75 35.40
C THR A 135 44.41 -8.28 35.28
N HIS A 136 44.70 -9.00 36.37
CA HIS A 136 44.96 -10.44 36.37
C HIS A 136 43.81 -11.21 37.02
N VAL A 137 43.38 -12.30 36.35
CA VAL A 137 42.44 -13.30 36.89
C VAL A 137 43.23 -14.51 37.34
N GLU A 138 42.99 -14.96 38.57
CA GLU A 138 43.47 -16.25 39.03
C GLU A 138 42.46 -17.34 38.66
N HIS A 139 42.93 -18.35 37.95
CA HIS A 139 42.10 -19.50 37.55
C HIS A 139 42.40 -20.71 38.43
N PHE A 140 41.35 -21.35 38.93
CA PHE A 140 41.45 -22.58 39.71
C PHE A 140 40.75 -23.72 38.97
N PHE A 141 41.50 -24.80 38.75
CA PHE A 141 41.04 -26.02 38.08
C PHE A 141 41.17 -27.23 38.99
N GLU A 142 40.43 -28.27 38.68
CA GLU A 142 40.54 -29.58 39.29
C GLU A 142 41.95 -30.14 39.07
N GLN A 143 42.60 -30.54 40.17
CA GLN A 143 43.83 -31.30 40.11
C GLN A 143 43.55 -32.74 40.53
N PRO A 144 43.71 -33.72 39.62
CA PRO A 144 43.49 -35.12 39.93
C PRO A 144 44.27 -35.52 41.18
N PHE A 145 43.60 -36.23 42.10
CA PHE A 145 44.18 -36.75 43.35
C PHE A 145 44.65 -35.70 44.38
N SER A 146 44.31 -34.41 44.19
CA SER A 146 44.56 -33.37 45.18
C SER A 146 43.30 -33.05 45.97
N ASN A 147 43.38 -33.12 47.30
CA ASN A 147 42.32 -32.60 48.19
C ASN A 147 42.47 -31.10 48.49
N ARG A 148 43.43 -30.43 47.82
CA ARG A 148 43.75 -29.01 47.96
C ARG A 148 43.32 -28.17 46.75
N SER A 149 42.72 -28.80 45.74
CA SER A 149 42.04 -28.15 44.62
C SER A 149 40.53 -28.29 44.76
N ILE A 150 39.78 -27.60 43.89
CA ILE A 150 38.36 -27.87 43.69
C ILE A 150 38.15 -29.33 43.26
N SER A 151 37.00 -29.90 43.63
CA SER A 151 36.65 -31.30 43.33
C SER A 151 36.15 -31.55 41.91
N ASN A 152 35.70 -30.50 41.21
CA ASN A 152 35.36 -30.57 39.80
C ASN A 152 35.43 -29.17 39.16
N ASP A 153 35.76 -29.12 37.87
CA ASP A 153 35.81 -27.86 37.11
C ASP A 153 34.43 -27.23 36.89
N TYR A 154 33.35 -28.00 36.91
CA TYR A 154 32.00 -27.46 36.77
C TYR A 154 31.51 -26.91 38.12
N ILE A 155 31.59 -25.60 38.28
CA ILE A 155 31.08 -24.91 39.47
C ILE A 155 29.56 -24.77 39.34
N ILE A 156 28.84 -25.08 40.40
CA ILE A 156 27.38 -24.92 40.48
C ILE A 156 27.10 -23.58 41.13
N ASP A 157 27.55 -23.43 42.37
CA ASP A 157 27.23 -22.27 43.19
C ASP A 157 28.36 -21.87 44.15
N ILE A 158 28.37 -20.60 44.58
CA ILE A 158 29.42 -20.00 45.40
C ILE A 158 28.78 -19.12 46.47
N GLU A 159 29.08 -19.41 47.74
CA GLU A 159 28.54 -18.65 48.87
C GLU A 159 29.59 -18.44 49.96
N GLY A 160 29.58 -17.30 50.64
CA GLY A 160 30.56 -16.98 51.67
C GLY A 160 29.99 -17.10 53.08
N ASP A 161 30.74 -17.71 54.00
CA ASP A 161 30.24 -17.93 55.37
C ASP A 161 30.36 -16.72 56.33
N GLY A 162 30.86 -15.58 55.84
CA GLY A 162 31.17 -14.40 56.66
C GLY A 162 32.36 -14.56 57.62
N MET A 163 32.79 -15.78 57.95
CA MET A 163 33.90 -16.09 58.86
C MET A 163 35.25 -16.28 58.14
N GLY A 164 35.27 -16.19 56.81
CA GLY A 164 36.49 -16.30 55.99
C GLY A 164 36.69 -17.61 55.29
N ARG A 165 35.59 -18.29 55.00
CA ARG A 165 35.56 -19.33 53.99
C ARG A 165 34.57 -18.98 52.90
N VAL A 166 34.99 -19.26 51.68
CA VAL A 166 34.13 -19.24 50.50
C VAL A 166 33.80 -20.68 50.17
N TRP A 167 32.53 -21.05 50.28
CA TRP A 167 32.00 -22.36 49.96
C TRP A 167 31.65 -22.43 48.48
N LEU A 168 31.90 -23.59 47.89
CA LEU A 168 31.86 -23.81 46.45
C LEU A 168 31.21 -25.17 46.19
N ALA A 169 29.99 -25.16 45.66
CA ALA A 169 29.38 -26.34 45.08
C ALA A 169 30.01 -26.61 43.73
N THR A 170 30.41 -27.86 43.50
CA THR A 170 30.80 -28.32 42.18
C THR A 170 29.90 -29.48 41.78
N ARG A 171 29.90 -29.83 40.50
CA ARG A 171 29.15 -30.97 39.99
C ARG A 171 29.46 -32.28 40.73
N ASN A 172 30.63 -32.41 41.37
CA ASN A 172 30.98 -33.60 42.13
C ASN A 172 31.74 -33.25 43.42
N GLY A 173 31.07 -32.56 44.34
CA GLY A 173 31.57 -32.33 45.68
C GLY A 173 31.36 -30.90 46.16
N LEU A 174 31.40 -30.76 47.48
CA LEU A 174 31.39 -29.48 48.16
C LEU A 174 32.81 -29.12 48.60
N ASN A 175 33.23 -27.89 48.32
CA ASN A 175 34.55 -27.37 48.68
C ASN A 175 34.40 -26.11 49.52
N TYR A 176 35.45 -25.77 50.25
CA TYR A 176 35.59 -24.43 50.79
C TYR A 176 37.03 -23.93 50.64
N TYR A 177 37.17 -22.65 50.32
CA TYR A 177 38.43 -21.94 50.29
C TYR A 177 38.67 -21.26 51.64
N ASP A 178 39.73 -21.65 52.33
CA ASP A 178 40.16 -20.99 53.57
C ASP A 178 41.01 -19.77 53.22
N GLU A 179 40.46 -18.57 53.44
CA GLU A 179 41.12 -17.32 53.08
C GLU A 179 42.43 -17.10 53.85
N LYS A 180 42.52 -17.55 55.10
CA LYS A 180 43.73 -17.37 55.94
C LYS A 180 44.88 -18.24 55.46
N GLN A 181 44.56 -19.38 54.87
CA GLN A 181 45.53 -20.37 54.41
C GLN A 181 45.70 -20.38 52.90
N SER A 182 44.91 -19.56 52.19
CA SER A 182 44.84 -19.43 50.74
C SER A 182 44.81 -20.78 50.02
N ARG A 183 43.95 -21.70 50.49
CA ARG A 183 43.85 -23.07 49.94
C ARG A 183 42.42 -23.60 49.95
N PHE A 184 42.12 -24.44 48.95
CA PHE A 184 40.87 -25.21 48.93
C PHE A 184 40.95 -26.45 49.82
N ARG A 185 39.80 -26.87 50.30
CA ARG A 185 39.58 -28.13 50.99
C ARG A 185 38.24 -28.72 50.58
N GLN A 186 38.23 -30.02 50.30
CA GLN A 186 37.01 -30.77 50.05
C GLN A 186 36.30 -31.09 51.36
N PHE A 187 35.01 -30.76 51.47
CA PHE A 187 34.18 -31.09 52.61
C PHE A 187 33.63 -32.51 52.45
N LYS A 188 33.98 -33.40 53.40
CA LYS A 188 33.56 -34.82 53.41
C LYS A 188 33.64 -35.48 52.03
N ALA A 189 34.85 -35.52 51.47
CA ALA A 189 35.11 -36.13 50.17
C ALA A 189 34.50 -37.55 50.08
N ASN A 190 33.84 -37.84 48.95
CA ASN A 190 33.11 -39.08 48.66
C ASN A 190 31.81 -39.31 49.45
N ASP A 191 31.28 -38.33 50.19
CA ASP A 191 29.92 -38.42 50.71
C ASP A 191 28.91 -38.39 49.53
N PRO A 192 28.06 -39.41 49.36
CA PRO A 192 27.12 -39.50 48.24
C PRO A 192 26.19 -38.29 48.10
N PHE A 193 25.91 -37.58 49.21
CA PHE A 193 25.06 -36.40 49.20
C PHE A 193 25.64 -35.25 48.37
N PHE A 194 26.96 -35.08 48.35
CA PHE A 194 27.60 -33.97 47.65
C PHE A 194 27.94 -34.29 46.18
N THR A 195 27.47 -35.43 45.66
CA THR A 195 27.74 -35.83 44.26
C THR A 195 26.87 -35.11 43.24
N LYS A 196 25.75 -34.51 43.66
CA LYS A 196 24.83 -33.72 42.83
C LYS A 196 24.19 -32.64 43.68
N ILE A 197 24.93 -31.55 43.82
CA ILE A 197 24.48 -30.33 44.50
C ILE A 197 23.86 -29.44 43.42
N GLU A 198 22.73 -28.82 43.73
CA GLU A 198 22.06 -27.86 42.85
C GLU A 198 22.21 -26.43 43.35
N ASP A 199 22.27 -26.23 44.68
CA ASP A 199 22.31 -24.88 45.27
C ASP A 199 22.92 -24.87 46.68
N ILE A 200 23.49 -23.73 47.09
CA ILE A 200 23.99 -23.48 48.44
C ILE A 200 23.44 -22.15 48.94
N GLU A 201 22.82 -22.14 50.12
CA GLU A 201 22.32 -20.91 50.71
C GLU A 201 22.84 -20.73 52.15
N LEU A 202 23.27 -19.51 52.47
CA LEU A 202 23.70 -19.13 53.82
C LEU A 202 22.48 -18.79 54.68
N PHE A 203 22.26 -19.53 55.78
CA PHE A 203 21.21 -19.22 56.75
C PHE A 203 21.67 -18.16 57.76
N ASP A 204 22.84 -18.39 58.35
CA ASP A 204 23.52 -17.46 59.25
C ASP A 204 25.04 -17.74 59.21
N GLU A 205 25.84 -16.95 59.93
CA GLU A 205 27.30 -17.15 59.99
C GLU A 205 27.73 -18.55 60.48
N LYS A 206 26.79 -19.35 61.02
CA LYS A 206 27.02 -20.66 61.61
C LYS A 206 26.50 -21.81 60.77
N GLN A 207 25.60 -21.57 59.81
CA GLN A 207 24.88 -22.62 59.08
C GLN A 207 24.78 -22.30 57.60
N ILE A 208 25.23 -23.26 56.80
CA ILE A 208 25.04 -23.29 55.35
C ILE A 208 24.14 -24.47 55.00
N TRP A 209 23.17 -24.23 54.15
CA TRP A 209 22.22 -25.22 53.68
C TRP A 209 22.57 -25.59 52.26
N VAL A 210 22.68 -26.89 52.00
CA VAL A 210 23.09 -27.42 50.70
C VAL A 210 21.95 -28.27 50.16
N ALA A 211 21.44 -27.87 49.00
CA ALA A 211 20.42 -28.59 48.25
C ALA A 211 21.06 -29.54 47.24
N GLY A 212 20.51 -30.75 47.12
CA GLY A 212 20.92 -31.70 46.08
C GLY A 212 19.86 -32.76 45.81
N GLU A 213 20.21 -33.74 44.98
CA GLU A 213 19.27 -34.80 44.57
C GLU A 213 18.76 -35.64 45.76
N LEU A 214 19.54 -35.76 46.84
CA LEU A 214 19.19 -36.56 48.01
C LEU A 214 18.39 -35.78 49.09
N GLY A 215 18.11 -34.49 48.87
CA GLY A 215 17.43 -33.63 49.84
C GLY A 215 18.25 -32.39 50.20
N VAL A 216 17.99 -31.86 51.40
CA VAL A 216 18.69 -30.69 51.95
C VAL A 216 19.51 -31.09 53.17
N ALA A 217 20.79 -30.69 53.20
CA ALA A 217 21.70 -30.91 54.32
C ALA A 217 22.13 -29.57 54.95
N ILE A 218 22.25 -29.58 56.27
CA ILE A 218 22.77 -28.44 57.04
C ILE A 218 24.23 -28.71 57.36
N ILE A 219 25.07 -27.72 57.10
CA ILE A 219 26.48 -27.71 57.44
C ILE A 219 26.71 -26.65 58.50
N ASN A 220 27.20 -27.08 59.66
CA ASN A 220 27.64 -26.15 60.68
C ASN A 220 29.04 -25.65 60.30
N THR A 221 29.14 -24.35 60.05
CA THR A 221 30.38 -23.72 59.60
C THR A 221 31.42 -23.75 60.72
N ILE A 222 31.06 -23.73 62.00
CA ILE A 222 32.04 -23.67 63.11
C ILE A 222 32.75 -25.01 63.29
N ASP A 223 31.99 -26.10 63.45
CA ASP A 223 32.54 -27.43 63.77
C ASP A 223 32.68 -28.34 62.54
N LEU A 224 32.26 -27.86 61.35
CA LEU A 224 32.29 -28.59 60.09
C LEU A 224 31.54 -29.94 60.15
N THR A 225 30.44 -29.98 60.91
CA THR A 225 29.54 -31.13 60.96
C THR A 225 28.41 -31.03 59.92
N LYS A 226 27.90 -32.19 59.49
CA LYS A 226 26.78 -32.32 58.54
C LYS A 226 25.61 -32.91 59.32
N ASN A 227 24.47 -32.23 59.27
CA ASN A 227 23.20 -32.71 59.78
C ASN A 227 22.21 -32.81 58.61
N ALA A 228 21.35 -33.82 58.63
CA ALA A 228 20.27 -33.96 57.65
C ALA A 228 18.94 -33.57 58.31
N ILE A 229 18.03 -33.00 57.52
CA ILE A 229 16.66 -32.71 57.96
C ILE A 229 15.79 -33.85 57.44
N GLU A 230 15.26 -34.68 58.35
CA GLU A 230 14.45 -35.85 57.95
C GLU A 230 13.23 -35.43 57.12
N THR A 231 12.61 -34.29 57.43
CA THR A 231 11.45 -33.73 56.72
C THR A 231 11.75 -33.34 55.28
N LEU A 232 13.00 -33.01 54.96
CA LEU A 232 13.44 -32.58 53.61
C LEU A 232 14.26 -33.66 52.88
N LYS A 233 14.24 -34.89 53.39
CA LYS A 233 14.92 -36.02 52.78
C LYS A 233 14.22 -36.46 51.50
N ASN A 234 14.98 -36.68 50.43
CA ASN A 234 14.47 -36.99 49.08
C ASN A 234 13.61 -35.87 48.44
N ILE A 235 13.68 -34.64 48.97
CA ILE A 235 13.10 -33.47 48.32
C ILE A 235 14.15 -32.90 47.38
N HIS A 236 13.95 -33.08 46.07
CA HIS A 236 14.81 -32.52 45.04
C HIS A 236 14.65 -31.00 45.00
N ALA A 237 15.57 -30.28 45.63
CA ALA A 237 15.58 -28.82 45.67
C ALA A 237 16.48 -28.30 44.55
N SER A 238 15.92 -27.52 43.62
CA SER A 238 16.69 -26.83 42.58
C SER A 238 17.22 -25.48 43.06
N GLN A 239 16.52 -24.85 44.02
CA GLN A 239 16.92 -23.57 44.59
C GLN A 239 16.39 -23.38 46.00
N LEU A 240 17.14 -22.65 46.80
CA LEU A 240 16.84 -22.30 48.18
C LEU A 240 16.77 -20.77 48.31
N LEU A 241 15.86 -20.28 49.15
CA LEU A 241 15.83 -18.89 49.58
C LEU A 241 15.39 -18.83 51.04
N PHE A 242 16.20 -18.22 51.90
CA PHE A 242 15.76 -17.86 53.24
C PHE A 242 15.13 -16.48 53.28
N ASP A 243 13.89 -16.40 53.76
CA ASP A 243 13.24 -15.11 53.95
C ASP A 243 13.56 -14.47 55.31
N THR A 244 13.30 -13.17 55.42
CA THR A 244 13.44 -12.39 56.66
C THR A 244 12.61 -12.93 57.84
N LYS A 245 11.60 -13.77 57.58
CA LYS A 245 10.75 -14.42 58.58
C LYS A 245 11.25 -15.80 59.00
N GLN A 246 12.42 -16.22 58.52
CA GLN A 246 13.04 -17.53 58.76
C GLN A 246 12.21 -18.71 58.21
N ARG A 247 11.53 -18.51 57.08
CA ARG A 247 10.99 -19.59 56.25
C ARG A 247 11.99 -19.89 55.13
N LEU A 248 12.14 -21.17 54.84
CA LEU A 248 12.92 -21.63 53.70
C LEU A 248 11.98 -21.88 52.54
N TRP A 249 12.15 -21.12 51.47
CA TRP A 249 11.50 -21.35 50.20
C TRP A 249 12.37 -22.31 49.37
N ILE A 250 11.75 -23.35 48.83
CA ILE A 250 12.41 -24.40 48.07
C ILE A 250 11.74 -24.48 46.71
N GLY A 251 12.49 -24.11 45.67
CA GLY A 251 12.11 -24.32 44.29
C GLY A 251 12.32 -25.77 43.89
N GLN A 252 11.37 -26.35 43.17
CA GLN A 252 11.51 -27.66 42.54
C GLN A 252 11.03 -27.60 41.09
N GLU A 253 11.35 -28.65 40.32
CA GLU A 253 10.85 -28.75 38.95
C GLU A 253 9.33 -29.01 38.87
N SER A 254 8.73 -29.51 39.94
CA SER A 254 7.34 -29.97 39.99
C SER A 254 6.42 -29.18 40.93
N GLN A 255 6.99 -28.32 41.80
CA GLN A 255 6.23 -27.56 42.80
C GLN A 255 7.10 -26.51 43.51
N LEU A 256 6.44 -25.62 44.23
CA LEU A 256 7.07 -24.72 45.20
C LEU A 256 6.78 -25.21 46.62
N LEU A 257 7.82 -25.34 47.45
CA LEU A 257 7.69 -25.77 48.84
C LEU A 257 8.17 -24.69 49.80
N VAL A 258 7.44 -24.47 50.89
CA VAL A 258 7.83 -23.54 51.97
C VAL A 258 7.99 -24.34 53.26
N TYR A 259 9.22 -24.39 53.77
CA TYR A 259 9.57 -25.06 55.00
C TYR A 259 9.70 -24.06 56.15
N HIS A 260 8.92 -24.27 57.20
CA HIS A 260 8.96 -23.46 58.41
C HIS A 260 9.93 -24.08 59.42
N VAL A 261 11.12 -23.48 59.55
CA VAL A 261 12.23 -24.01 60.36
C VAL A 261 11.85 -24.24 61.83
N LYS A 262 11.02 -23.37 62.41
CA LYS A 262 10.63 -23.46 63.83
C LYS A 262 9.56 -24.51 64.13
N SER A 263 8.63 -24.73 63.21
CA SER A 263 7.50 -25.66 63.40
C SER A 263 7.73 -27.02 62.74
N ASP A 264 8.83 -27.18 62.00
CA ASP A 264 9.17 -28.38 61.22
C ASP A 264 8.00 -28.83 60.32
N SER A 265 7.38 -27.85 59.64
CA SER A 265 6.20 -28.06 58.79
C SER A 265 6.43 -27.53 57.38
N THR A 266 5.90 -28.23 56.37
CA THR A 266 6.00 -27.86 54.96
C THR A 266 4.63 -27.44 54.40
N ALA A 267 4.60 -26.32 53.67
CA ALA A 267 3.49 -25.96 52.79
C ALA A 267 3.92 -26.21 51.33
N VAL A 268 3.01 -26.73 50.50
CA VAL A 268 3.26 -27.06 49.09
C VAL A 268 2.30 -26.28 48.22
N TYR A 269 2.83 -25.67 47.16
CA TYR A 269 2.08 -24.89 46.19
C TYR A 269 2.32 -25.47 44.79
N HIS A 270 1.21 -25.67 44.07
CA HIS A 270 1.19 -26.12 42.69
C HIS A 270 0.51 -25.09 41.79
N HIS A 271 0.84 -25.12 40.52
CA HIS A 271 0.17 -24.37 39.48
C HIS A 271 -1.30 -24.82 39.37
N SER A 272 -2.19 -23.83 39.31
CA SER A 272 -3.60 -24.00 39.04
C SER A 272 -4.01 -23.05 37.91
N PRO A 273 -5.05 -23.37 37.12
CA PRO A 273 -5.62 -22.41 36.16
C PRO A 273 -6.20 -21.14 36.81
N GLU A 274 -6.36 -21.13 38.14
CA GLU A 274 -6.80 -19.95 38.88
C GLU A 274 -5.73 -18.86 38.93
N ARG A 275 -6.15 -17.60 38.75
CA ARG A 275 -5.28 -16.40 38.72
C ARG A 275 -4.47 -16.14 39.99
N ASN A 276 -4.76 -16.85 41.08
CA ASN A 276 -4.15 -16.66 42.40
C ASN A 276 -3.09 -17.72 42.73
N SER A 277 -2.64 -18.48 41.73
CA SER A 277 -1.61 -19.52 41.89
C SER A 277 -0.31 -19.16 41.16
N ILE A 278 0.76 -19.90 41.43
CA ILE A 278 2.03 -19.77 40.69
C ILE A 278 1.78 -20.03 39.20
N SER A 279 2.46 -19.30 38.31
CA SER A 279 2.24 -19.43 36.86
C SER A 279 2.80 -20.70 36.23
N ASN A 280 3.73 -21.39 36.90
CA ASN A 280 4.20 -22.71 36.52
C ASN A 280 4.72 -23.48 37.75
N ASP A 281 4.64 -24.82 37.70
CA ASP A 281 5.20 -25.71 38.72
C ASP A 281 6.73 -25.73 38.74
N HIS A 282 7.37 -25.42 37.61
CA HIS A 282 8.82 -25.43 37.49
C HIS A 282 9.41 -24.10 37.93
N ILE A 283 9.95 -24.09 39.15
CA ILE A 283 10.55 -22.90 39.78
C ILE A 283 12.01 -22.77 39.36
N LEU A 284 12.37 -21.61 38.84
CA LEU A 284 13.71 -21.31 38.31
C LEU A 284 14.48 -20.31 39.18
N SER A 285 13.78 -19.33 39.76
CA SER A 285 14.38 -18.28 40.60
C SER A 285 13.49 -17.96 41.80
N LEU A 286 14.11 -17.72 42.96
CA LEU A 286 13.47 -17.23 44.17
C LEU A 286 14.23 -16.00 44.66
N HIS A 287 13.53 -14.91 44.99
CA HIS A 287 14.17 -13.70 45.50
C HIS A 287 13.30 -12.95 46.51
N GLU A 288 13.90 -12.48 47.61
CA GLU A 288 13.27 -11.54 48.54
C GLU A 288 13.80 -10.12 48.29
N ASP A 289 12.89 -9.17 48.05
CA ASP A 289 13.31 -7.78 47.87
C ASP A 289 13.55 -7.03 49.18
N GLY A 290 14.10 -5.81 49.08
CA GLY A 290 14.40 -4.97 50.24
C GLY A 290 13.18 -4.54 51.08
N PHE A 291 11.96 -4.81 50.62
CA PHE A 291 10.72 -4.56 51.36
C PHE A 291 10.12 -5.85 51.96
N GLY A 292 10.79 -6.98 51.82
CA GLY A 292 10.33 -8.28 52.32
C GLY A 292 9.25 -8.94 51.46
N ARG A 293 9.13 -8.55 50.18
CA ARG A 293 8.23 -9.21 49.23
C ARG A 293 8.97 -10.36 48.56
N ILE A 294 8.30 -11.51 48.45
CA ILE A 294 8.85 -12.71 47.82
C ILE A 294 8.44 -12.74 46.35
N TRP A 295 9.43 -12.91 45.49
CA TRP A 295 9.32 -13.00 44.05
C TRP A 295 9.73 -14.40 43.58
N ILE A 296 8.91 -14.98 42.70
CA ILE A 296 9.06 -16.33 42.21
C ILE A 296 9.10 -16.29 40.70
N GLY A 297 10.26 -16.61 40.13
CA GLY A 297 10.45 -16.77 38.70
C GLY A 297 10.22 -18.22 38.28
N THR A 298 9.39 -18.39 37.26
CA THR A 298 9.02 -19.72 36.75
C THR A 298 9.33 -19.83 35.25
N ARG A 299 9.06 -20.99 34.65
CA ARG A 299 9.13 -21.16 33.18
C ARG A 299 8.06 -20.40 32.39
N ALA A 300 7.01 -19.91 33.05
CA ALA A 300 5.89 -19.23 32.42
C ALA A 300 5.61 -17.86 33.08
N GLY A 301 6.65 -17.19 33.54
CA GLY A 301 6.60 -15.80 34.00
C GLY A 301 6.89 -15.59 35.48
N LEU A 302 6.72 -14.34 35.90
CA LEU A 302 7.07 -13.83 37.23
C LEU A 302 5.82 -13.74 38.13
N ASN A 303 5.97 -14.23 39.36
CA ASN A 303 4.92 -14.22 40.38
C ASN A 303 5.38 -13.47 41.63
N ARG A 304 4.43 -12.78 42.28
CA ARG A 304 4.63 -12.17 43.60
C ARG A 304 3.78 -12.90 44.63
N TYR A 305 4.38 -13.30 45.75
CA TYR A 305 3.62 -13.85 46.87
C TYR A 305 2.96 -12.73 47.68
N ARG A 306 1.64 -12.86 47.90
CA ARG A 306 0.86 -11.96 48.76
C ARG A 306 0.63 -12.62 50.11
N GLU A 307 1.26 -12.05 51.13
CA GLU A 307 1.19 -12.58 52.49
C GLU A 307 -0.22 -12.51 53.08
N ASP A 308 -0.98 -11.45 52.81
CA ASP A 308 -2.30 -11.21 53.42
C ASP A 308 -3.33 -12.26 53.02
N SER A 309 -3.27 -12.75 51.76
CA SER A 309 -4.18 -13.71 51.17
C SER A 309 -3.58 -15.12 51.04
N ASN A 310 -2.29 -15.28 51.33
CA ASN A 310 -1.52 -16.52 51.11
C ASN A 310 -1.68 -17.07 49.69
N ASP A 311 -1.54 -16.20 48.70
CA ASP A 311 -1.74 -16.52 47.29
C ASP A 311 -0.71 -15.78 46.40
N PHE A 312 -0.81 -15.95 45.07
CA PHE A 312 0.18 -15.43 44.13
C PHE A 312 -0.43 -14.43 43.13
N GLU A 313 0.36 -13.43 42.77
CA GLU A 313 0.05 -12.47 41.72
C GLU A 313 0.91 -12.74 40.50
N PHE A 314 0.27 -13.03 39.37
CA PHE A 314 0.96 -13.14 38.10
C PHE A 314 1.15 -11.77 37.44
N ILE A 315 2.40 -11.40 37.12
CA ILE A 315 2.76 -10.05 36.67
C ILE A 315 2.62 -9.86 35.14
N GLU A 316 2.48 -10.94 34.36
CA GLU A 316 2.56 -10.90 32.88
C GLU A 316 1.30 -10.35 32.20
N GLU A 317 0.10 -10.48 32.78
CA GLU A 317 -1.15 -10.09 32.12
C GLU A 317 -1.32 -8.55 31.96
N VAL A 318 -0.44 -7.76 32.60
CA VAL A 318 -0.47 -6.30 32.56
C VAL A 318 0.69 -5.70 31.73
N VAL A 319 1.81 -6.42 31.55
CA VAL A 319 3.01 -5.85 30.90
C VAL A 319 3.90 -6.93 30.23
N GLN A 320 4.38 -6.64 29.02
CA GLN A 320 5.13 -7.58 28.17
C GLN A 320 6.61 -7.72 28.61
N LEU A 321 6.92 -8.77 29.38
CA LEU A 321 8.29 -9.20 29.70
C LEU A 321 9.06 -9.58 28.43
N ALA A 322 10.40 -9.57 28.49
CA ALA A 322 11.23 -9.98 27.34
C ALA A 322 11.00 -11.45 26.94
N ASP A 323 10.86 -12.35 27.91
CA ASP A 323 10.55 -13.77 27.73
C ASP A 323 9.93 -14.33 29.01
N ASP A 324 9.16 -15.41 28.89
CA ASP A 324 8.40 -15.98 30.00
C ASP A 324 9.30 -16.80 30.96
N GLN A 325 10.49 -17.22 30.53
CA GLN A 325 11.40 -17.97 31.39
C GLN A 325 12.26 -17.04 32.24
N ILE A 326 12.08 -17.13 33.55
CA ILE A 326 12.71 -16.23 34.53
C ILE A 326 13.81 -16.94 35.30
N TYR A 327 15.06 -16.81 34.86
CA TYR A 327 16.19 -17.57 35.42
C TYR A 327 16.77 -16.97 36.69
N TRP A 328 16.74 -15.65 36.84
CA TRP A 328 17.24 -14.97 38.03
C TRP A 328 16.51 -13.66 38.26
N ILE A 329 16.38 -13.28 39.53
CA ILE A 329 15.72 -12.05 39.96
C ILE A 329 16.65 -11.36 40.95
N GLU A 330 16.89 -10.07 40.74
CA GLU A 330 17.58 -9.21 41.69
C GLU A 330 16.77 -7.94 41.95
N SER A 331 16.86 -7.41 43.16
CA SER A 331 16.15 -6.18 43.53
C SER A 331 17.11 -4.99 43.71
N GLU A 332 16.72 -3.82 43.23
CA GLU A 332 17.33 -2.54 43.60
C GLU A 332 16.99 -2.16 45.05
N LYS A 333 17.73 -1.23 45.65
CA LYS A 333 17.45 -0.72 47.02
C LYS A 333 16.07 -0.03 47.15
N ASN A 334 15.54 0.47 46.05
CA ASN A 334 14.21 1.11 45.96
C ASN A 334 13.08 0.09 45.68
N GLY A 335 13.40 -1.21 45.58
CA GLY A 335 12.47 -2.30 45.30
C GLY A 335 12.00 -2.43 43.85
N ASN A 336 12.69 -1.79 42.90
CA ASN A 336 12.62 -2.17 41.49
C ASN A 336 13.31 -3.52 41.28
N LEU A 337 12.89 -4.26 40.26
CA LEU A 337 13.44 -5.58 39.97
C LEU A 337 14.23 -5.58 38.67
N TRP A 338 15.23 -6.42 38.63
CA TRP A 338 15.97 -6.82 37.45
C TRP A 338 15.81 -8.32 37.29
N VAL A 339 15.38 -8.73 36.11
CA VAL A 339 14.95 -10.09 35.83
C VAL A 339 15.69 -10.58 34.60
N SER A 340 16.29 -11.76 34.68
CA SER A 340 17.04 -12.35 33.57
C SER A 340 16.20 -13.39 32.83
N THR A 341 16.26 -13.34 31.49
CA THR A 341 15.42 -14.18 30.62
C THR A 341 16.20 -14.77 29.44
N ASN A 342 15.54 -15.56 28.59
CA ASN A 342 16.15 -16.05 27.34
C ASN A 342 16.37 -14.95 26.28
N LYS A 343 15.76 -13.77 26.45
CA LYS A 343 15.81 -12.64 25.51
C LYS A 343 16.38 -11.37 26.14
N GLY A 344 17.25 -11.53 27.13
CA GLY A 344 18.03 -10.46 27.74
C GLY A 344 17.62 -10.18 29.19
N LEU A 345 17.72 -8.91 29.59
CA LEU A 345 17.36 -8.45 30.94
C LEU A 345 16.11 -7.59 30.89
N THR A 346 15.26 -7.72 31.90
CA THR A 346 14.04 -6.92 32.07
C THR A 346 14.14 -6.14 33.37
N ARG A 347 14.06 -4.81 33.30
CA ARG A 347 13.90 -3.95 34.48
C ARG A 347 12.42 -3.68 34.71
N ILE A 348 11.95 -3.92 35.93
CA ILE A 348 10.59 -3.66 36.37
C ILE A 348 10.62 -2.57 37.43
N VAL A 349 10.06 -1.41 37.09
CA VAL A 349 9.98 -0.25 37.97
C VAL A 349 8.57 -0.14 38.52
N TYR A 350 8.44 -0.26 39.84
CA TYR A 350 7.16 -0.11 40.54
C TYR A 350 6.97 1.35 40.95
N SER A 351 6.08 2.06 40.25
CA SER A 351 5.59 3.38 40.70
C SER A 351 4.22 3.21 41.37
N ALA A 352 3.85 4.14 42.26
CA ALA A 352 2.63 4.04 43.07
C ALA A 352 1.34 3.78 42.26
N ASP A 353 1.30 4.22 40.99
CA ASP A 353 0.12 4.10 40.13
C ASP A 353 0.33 3.23 38.86
N GLN A 354 1.58 2.86 38.49
CA GLN A 354 1.89 2.10 37.27
C GLN A 354 3.17 1.26 37.38
N VAL A 355 3.17 0.09 36.74
CA VAL A 355 4.36 -0.75 36.53
C VAL A 355 4.97 -0.39 35.18
N GLN A 356 6.23 0.05 35.18
CA GLN A 356 6.98 0.36 33.95
C GLN A 356 8.01 -0.74 33.71
N ILE A 357 8.00 -1.31 32.50
CA ILE A 357 8.95 -2.36 32.11
C ILE A 357 9.87 -1.85 31.01
N LYS A 358 11.16 -2.14 31.16
CA LYS A 358 12.17 -1.87 30.16
C LYS A 358 12.98 -3.13 29.89
N ASN A 359 12.96 -3.58 28.64
CA ASN A 359 13.71 -4.75 28.18
C ASN A 359 15.03 -4.29 27.58
N PHE A 360 16.09 -5.07 27.83
CA PHE A 360 17.44 -4.86 27.35
C PHE A 360 17.93 -6.13 26.64
N ASP A 361 18.61 -5.99 25.51
CA ASP A 361 19.13 -7.10 24.71
C ASP A 361 20.62 -6.90 24.33
N SER A 362 21.14 -7.72 23.42
CA SER A 362 22.53 -7.61 22.96
C SER A 362 22.86 -6.26 22.31
N ASP A 363 21.87 -5.62 21.69
CA ASP A 363 22.05 -4.30 21.06
C ASP A 363 22.19 -3.19 22.11
N ASP A 364 21.84 -3.48 23.38
CA ASP A 364 22.05 -2.58 24.52
C ASP A 364 23.39 -2.80 25.24
N GLY A 365 24.21 -3.78 24.81
CA GLY A 365 25.52 -4.10 25.40
C GLY A 365 25.55 -5.36 26.28
N LEU A 366 24.49 -6.17 26.24
CA LEU A 366 24.46 -7.46 26.94
C LEU A 366 25.32 -8.54 26.25
N GLN A 367 25.77 -9.52 27.03
CA GLN A 367 26.66 -10.62 26.58
C GLN A 367 26.07 -11.48 25.46
N ASN A 368 24.76 -11.74 25.51
CA ASN A 368 23.94 -12.42 24.49
C ASN A 368 22.45 -12.34 24.91
N PHE A 369 21.56 -13.03 24.20
CA PHE A 369 20.14 -13.13 24.54
C PHE A 369 19.88 -13.94 25.83
N ALA A 370 20.55 -15.09 26.00
CA ALA A 370 20.21 -16.01 27.10
C ALA A 370 21.04 -15.77 28.37
N PHE A 371 20.35 -15.42 29.45
CA PHE A 371 20.87 -15.36 30.81
C PHE A 371 20.28 -16.49 31.63
N ASN A 372 21.00 -17.59 31.71
CA ASN A 372 20.60 -18.85 32.35
C ASN A 372 21.40 -19.16 33.63
N SER A 373 22.04 -18.14 34.20
CA SER A 373 22.92 -18.27 35.37
C SER A 373 22.48 -17.33 36.46
N SER A 374 23.07 -17.48 37.65
CA SER A 374 22.79 -16.60 38.77
C SER A 374 23.23 -15.16 38.51
N GLY A 375 22.64 -14.26 39.30
CA GLY A 375 23.04 -12.89 39.46
C GLY A 375 23.44 -12.59 40.90
N PHE A 376 24.00 -11.42 41.11
CA PHE A 376 24.41 -10.99 42.44
C PHE A 376 24.34 -9.46 42.56
N ARG A 377 23.86 -8.99 43.70
CA ARG A 377 23.89 -7.56 44.05
C ARG A 377 24.92 -7.27 45.14
N THR A 378 25.82 -6.34 44.82
CA THR A 378 26.80 -5.83 45.78
C THR A 378 26.19 -4.83 46.77
N GLN A 379 26.84 -4.61 47.91
CA GLN A 379 26.43 -3.61 48.89
C GLN A 379 26.43 -2.18 48.33
N THR A 380 27.31 -1.89 47.35
CA THR A 380 27.38 -0.60 46.65
C THR A 380 26.21 -0.40 45.69
N GLY A 381 25.51 -1.47 45.30
CA GLY A 381 24.37 -1.45 44.39
C GLY A 381 24.69 -1.80 42.94
N GLU A 382 25.90 -2.29 42.66
CA GLU A 382 26.25 -2.93 41.38
C GLU A 382 25.53 -4.27 41.27
N LEU A 383 24.96 -4.53 40.10
CA LEU A 383 24.32 -5.80 39.75
C LEU A 383 25.22 -6.59 38.81
N PHE A 384 25.21 -7.90 38.99
CA PHE A 384 25.90 -8.88 38.16
C PHE A 384 24.86 -9.87 37.64
N PHE A 385 24.95 -10.23 36.36
CA PHE A 385 24.10 -11.26 35.74
C PHE A 385 24.93 -12.12 34.80
N GLY A 386 24.98 -13.43 35.08
CA GLY A 386 25.68 -14.40 34.27
C GLY A 386 24.82 -14.96 33.12
N GLY A 387 25.47 -15.39 32.05
CA GLY A 387 24.83 -16.24 31.07
C GLY A 387 25.83 -16.99 30.19
N ASN A 388 25.42 -17.30 28.96
CA ASN A 388 26.10 -18.23 28.07
C ASN A 388 27.39 -17.71 27.40
N ASN A 389 27.61 -16.40 27.44
CA ASN A 389 28.69 -15.67 26.79
C ASN A 389 29.40 -14.68 27.73
N GLY A 390 29.32 -14.93 29.05
CA GLY A 390 30.03 -14.19 30.07
C GLY A 390 29.12 -13.61 31.14
N LEU A 391 29.68 -12.66 31.89
CA LEU A 391 29.08 -11.99 33.02
C LEU A 391 28.91 -10.50 32.70
N ASN A 392 27.69 -10.00 32.76
CA ASN A 392 27.43 -8.57 32.70
C ASN A 392 27.43 -7.95 34.09
N SER A 393 27.98 -6.74 34.20
CA SER A 393 27.97 -5.94 35.42
C SER A 393 27.56 -4.50 35.12
N PHE A 394 26.69 -3.92 35.94
CA PHE A 394 26.22 -2.55 35.75
C PHE A 394 25.67 -1.96 37.04
N TYR A 395 25.61 -0.62 37.08
CA TYR A 395 24.88 0.11 38.12
C TYR A 395 23.55 0.60 37.56
N PRO A 396 22.39 0.20 38.12
CA PRO A 396 21.08 0.65 37.64
C PRO A 396 20.93 2.18 37.58
N GLY A 397 21.58 2.90 38.51
CA GLY A 397 21.57 4.38 38.53
C GLY A 397 22.38 5.05 37.40
N GLN A 398 23.26 4.30 36.72
CA GLN A 398 24.00 4.81 35.55
C GLN A 398 23.20 4.65 34.25
N ILE A 399 22.16 3.80 34.24
CA ILE A 399 21.23 3.67 33.13
C ILE A 399 20.34 4.92 33.11
N GLN A 400 20.82 5.96 32.43
CA GLN A 400 20.05 7.19 32.24
C GLN A 400 19.07 7.00 31.09
N ASP A 401 17.77 6.93 31.43
CA ASP A 401 16.69 7.21 30.49
C ASP A 401 16.74 8.71 30.18
N ARG A 402 17.54 9.14 29.21
CA ARG A 402 17.42 10.51 28.72
C ARG A 402 16.13 10.59 27.91
N PRO A 403 15.14 11.40 28.32
CA PRO A 403 13.98 11.68 27.49
C PRO A 403 14.44 12.65 26.39
N TYR A 404 15.18 12.15 25.40
CA TYR A 404 15.43 12.92 24.20
C TYR A 404 14.29 12.65 23.21
N GLN A 405 13.67 13.72 22.74
CA GLN A 405 12.71 13.62 21.65
C GLN A 405 13.48 13.50 20.34
N VAL A 406 13.23 12.42 19.62
CA VAL A 406 13.78 12.23 18.28
C VAL A 406 12.97 13.02 17.25
N PRO A 407 13.62 13.75 16.33
CA PRO A 407 12.93 14.39 15.22
C PRO A 407 12.22 13.35 14.36
N ASN A 408 10.94 13.60 14.07
CA ASN A 408 10.15 12.79 13.16
C ASN A 408 10.19 13.43 11.77
N ILE A 409 10.50 12.65 10.74
CA ILE A 409 10.63 13.12 9.36
C ILE A 409 9.80 12.24 8.43
N ILE A 410 9.08 12.86 7.51
CA ILE A 410 8.46 12.15 6.39
C ILE A 410 9.44 12.23 5.24
N GLU A 411 9.97 11.10 4.80
CA GLU A 411 11.04 11.02 3.80
C GLU A 411 10.51 11.27 2.40
N SER A 412 9.45 10.54 2.05
CA SER A 412 8.91 10.54 0.71
C SER A 412 7.47 10.08 0.65
N ILE A 413 6.76 10.55 -0.37
CA ILE A 413 5.46 10.03 -0.78
C ILE A 413 5.66 9.29 -2.10
N VAL A 414 5.43 7.98 -2.09
CA VAL A 414 5.50 7.13 -3.28
C VAL A 414 4.09 6.96 -3.82
N THR A 415 3.90 7.31 -5.10
CA THR A 415 2.68 7.01 -5.85
C THR A 415 2.98 5.99 -6.94
N ASN A 416 1.94 5.47 -7.59
CA ASN A 416 2.06 4.52 -8.71
C ASN A 416 3.00 4.99 -9.82
N ASN A 417 3.13 6.32 -10.01
CA ASN A 417 3.85 6.90 -11.13
C ASN A 417 5.19 7.54 -10.73
N ARG A 418 5.40 7.89 -9.46
CA ARG A 418 6.58 8.66 -9.02
C ARG A 418 6.83 8.60 -7.52
N THR A 419 8.07 8.90 -7.12
CA THR A 419 8.43 9.17 -5.72
C THR A 419 8.65 10.68 -5.55
N ILE A 420 7.99 11.28 -4.56
CA ILE A 420 8.11 12.69 -4.20
C ILE A 420 8.87 12.77 -2.89
N TYR A 421 10.12 13.24 -2.93
CA TYR A 421 10.92 13.49 -1.72
C TYR A 421 10.51 14.82 -1.08
N LEU A 422 10.30 14.82 0.22
CA LEU A 422 9.90 16.00 0.98
C LEU A 422 11.12 16.77 1.49
N ASP A 423 10.98 18.08 1.68
CA ASP A 423 12.04 18.89 2.28
C ASP A 423 12.14 18.60 3.78
N ILE A 424 13.17 17.87 4.19
CA ILE A 424 13.39 17.45 5.58
C ILE A 424 13.53 18.63 6.55
N ASN A 425 13.84 19.84 6.07
CA ASN A 425 13.93 21.03 6.92
C ASN A 425 12.56 21.61 7.27
N LYS A 426 11.50 21.23 6.54
CA LYS A 426 10.12 21.63 6.77
C LYS A 426 9.34 20.46 7.35
N VAL A 427 9.55 20.24 8.65
CA VAL A 427 8.99 19.15 9.46
C VAL A 427 7.44 19.14 9.50
N SER A 428 6.78 20.24 9.11
CA SER A 428 5.33 20.31 9.01
C SER A 428 4.85 21.26 7.91
N ASP A 429 3.61 21.00 7.47
CA ASP A 429 2.77 21.88 6.64
C ASP A 429 3.24 22.05 5.18
N GLN A 430 3.98 21.07 4.65
CA GLN A 430 4.15 20.94 3.21
C GLN A 430 2.84 20.50 2.55
N VAL A 431 2.45 21.21 1.50
CA VAL A 431 1.26 20.89 0.70
C VAL A 431 1.71 20.25 -0.61
N ILE A 432 1.38 18.97 -0.80
CA ILE A 432 1.69 18.20 -2.00
C ILE A 432 0.41 17.99 -2.79
N THR A 433 0.45 18.31 -4.09
CA THR A 433 -0.69 18.09 -4.97
C THR A 433 -0.51 16.82 -5.80
N LEU A 434 -1.46 15.91 -5.69
CA LEU A 434 -1.49 14.62 -6.38
C LEU A 434 -2.57 14.60 -7.45
N ASP A 435 -2.39 13.75 -8.47
CA ASP A 435 -3.37 13.59 -9.54
C ASP A 435 -4.38 12.48 -9.20
N TYR A 436 -5.54 12.46 -9.86
CA TYR A 436 -6.57 11.44 -9.62
C TYR A 436 -6.10 10.02 -10.05
N GLU A 437 -5.02 9.91 -10.83
CA GLU A 437 -4.41 8.65 -11.25
C GLU A 437 -3.50 8.02 -10.19
N ASP A 438 -3.08 8.81 -9.19
CA ASP A 438 -2.26 8.36 -8.06
C ASP A 438 -3.13 7.55 -7.07
N GLN A 439 -3.56 6.35 -7.48
CA GLN A 439 -4.50 5.51 -6.72
C GLN A 439 -3.91 4.87 -5.47
N VAL A 440 -2.61 4.60 -5.43
CA VAL A 440 -1.91 4.13 -4.24
C VAL A 440 -0.91 5.19 -3.81
N ILE A 441 -1.00 5.58 -2.55
CA ILE A 441 -0.16 6.60 -1.93
C ILE A 441 0.50 5.97 -0.72
N THR A 442 1.81 5.78 -0.79
CA THR A 442 2.63 5.26 0.30
C THR A 442 3.43 6.38 0.93
N PHE A 443 3.32 6.54 2.25
CA PHE A 443 4.12 7.46 3.04
C PHE A 443 5.26 6.69 3.69
N ASN A 444 6.50 7.09 3.40
CA ASN A 444 7.69 6.63 4.09
C ASN A 444 8.10 7.68 5.13
N PHE A 445 8.31 7.26 6.36
CA PHE A 445 8.57 8.14 7.49
C PHE A 445 9.55 7.52 8.47
N THR A 446 10.37 8.32 9.13
CA THR A 446 11.38 7.82 10.07
C THR A 446 11.52 8.73 11.27
N SER A 447 11.92 8.15 12.39
CA SER A 447 12.36 8.88 13.57
C SER A 447 13.87 8.84 13.62
N LEU A 448 14.52 10.00 13.74
CA LEU A 448 15.98 10.09 13.79
C LEU A 448 16.54 9.67 15.17
N ASP A 449 16.30 8.42 15.54
CA ASP A 449 17.02 7.74 16.63
C ASP A 449 18.20 6.98 16.04
N TYR A 450 19.42 7.50 16.25
CA TYR A 450 20.63 6.82 15.79
C TYR A 450 21.12 5.77 16.78
N ILE A 451 20.58 5.71 18.00
CA ILE A 451 21.07 4.77 19.02
C ILE A 451 20.62 3.35 18.69
N ASN A 452 19.32 3.12 18.57
CA ASN A 452 18.73 1.81 18.25
C ASN A 452 17.48 1.99 17.36
N PRO A 453 17.66 2.28 16.04
CA PRO A 453 16.54 2.63 15.14
C PRO A 453 15.50 1.51 15.00
N ASP A 454 15.92 0.24 15.06
CA ASP A 454 15.04 -0.93 14.92
C ASP A 454 14.11 -1.17 16.11
N LYS A 455 14.31 -0.43 17.21
CA LYS A 455 13.43 -0.46 18.40
C LYS A 455 12.36 0.64 18.37
N ASN A 456 12.46 1.62 17.47
CA ASN A 456 11.49 2.70 17.35
C ASN A 456 10.08 2.16 17.06
N GLN A 457 9.08 2.74 17.72
CA GLN A 457 7.68 2.47 17.47
C GLN A 457 7.02 3.65 16.77
N TYR A 458 6.05 3.38 15.91
CA TYR A 458 5.37 4.40 15.13
C TYR A 458 3.86 4.34 15.30
N GLN A 459 3.25 5.52 15.33
CA GLN A 459 1.80 5.72 15.27
C GLN A 459 1.50 6.72 14.16
N TYR A 460 0.47 6.46 13.37
CA TYR A 460 0.04 7.36 12.31
C TYR A 460 -1.47 7.54 12.27
N ILE A 461 -1.90 8.60 11.60
CA ILE A 461 -3.30 8.89 11.31
C ILE A 461 -3.39 9.69 10.01
N LEU A 462 -4.33 9.32 9.14
CA LEU A 462 -4.75 10.14 8.01
C LEU A 462 -6.07 10.83 8.36
N GLU A 463 -6.01 12.13 8.63
CA GLU A 463 -7.19 12.93 8.97
C GLU A 463 -8.24 12.85 7.84
N ASN A 464 -9.52 12.67 8.21
CA ASN A 464 -10.67 12.42 7.33
C ASN A 464 -10.77 11.01 6.72
N VAL A 465 -9.88 10.08 7.10
CA VAL A 465 -9.95 8.66 6.70
C VAL A 465 -9.96 7.77 7.94
N ASP A 466 -9.01 8.00 8.85
CA ASP A 466 -8.88 7.23 10.09
C ASP A 466 -9.59 7.94 11.26
N ASN A 467 -10.25 7.16 12.13
CA ASN A 467 -10.95 7.68 13.31
C ASN A 467 -10.04 7.83 14.55
N GLU A 468 -9.01 6.99 14.65
CA GLU A 468 -8.09 6.92 15.79
C GLU A 468 -6.63 6.71 15.29
N TRP A 469 -5.66 6.91 16.18
CA TRP A 469 -4.25 6.65 15.88
C TRP A 469 -4.00 5.15 15.70
N ILE A 470 -3.43 4.77 14.56
CA ILE A 470 -3.10 3.39 14.23
C ILE A 470 -1.68 3.07 14.71
N GLN A 471 -1.51 1.93 15.40
CA GLN A 471 -0.20 1.41 15.79
C GLN A 471 0.47 0.70 14.62
N ALA A 472 1.60 1.24 14.14
CA ALA A 472 2.38 0.64 13.04
C ALA A 472 3.51 -0.28 13.53
N GLY A 473 3.73 -0.36 14.84
CA GLY A 473 4.84 -1.08 15.43
C GLY A 473 6.17 -0.53 14.92
N LYS A 474 7.01 -1.39 14.35
CA LYS A 474 8.31 -1.06 13.75
C LYS A 474 8.24 -0.61 12.28
N THR A 475 7.04 -0.56 11.70
CA THR A 475 6.87 -0.29 10.26
C THR A 475 7.00 1.20 9.97
N HIS A 476 7.93 1.56 9.09
CA HIS A 476 8.24 2.94 8.70
C HIS A 476 7.58 3.37 7.38
N SER A 477 6.62 2.58 6.87
CA SER A 477 5.90 2.86 5.63
C SER A 477 4.43 2.47 5.74
N VAL A 478 3.51 3.32 5.27
CA VAL A 478 2.08 3.01 5.19
C VAL A 478 1.50 3.36 3.82
N SER A 479 0.64 2.50 3.28
CA SER A 479 -0.02 2.70 1.98
C SER A 479 -1.52 2.88 2.12
N TYR A 480 -2.07 3.92 1.50
CA TYR A 480 -3.51 4.13 1.33
C TYR A 480 -3.88 3.94 -0.14
N SER A 481 -5.01 3.30 -0.41
CA SER A 481 -5.50 3.06 -1.77
C SER A 481 -6.86 3.70 -2.01
N ASN A 482 -7.09 4.15 -3.24
CA ASN A 482 -8.36 4.69 -3.74
C ASN A 482 -8.93 5.85 -2.90
N LEU A 483 -8.06 6.77 -2.46
CA LEU A 483 -8.50 8.00 -1.81
C LEU A 483 -9.30 8.87 -2.79
N LEU A 484 -10.44 9.40 -2.34
CA LEU A 484 -11.28 10.29 -3.13
C LEU A 484 -10.60 11.65 -3.35
N SER A 485 -11.07 12.43 -4.33
CA SER A 485 -10.59 13.80 -4.51
C SER A 485 -10.92 14.64 -3.28
N GLY A 486 -9.91 15.26 -2.68
CA GLY A 486 -10.05 15.94 -1.39
C GLY A 486 -8.73 16.41 -0.83
N THR A 487 -8.79 17.03 0.35
CA THR A 487 -7.61 17.43 1.13
C THR A 487 -7.50 16.51 2.33
N TYR A 488 -6.34 15.88 2.48
CA TYR A 488 -6.03 14.98 3.59
C TYR A 488 -4.77 15.45 4.28
N ARG A 489 -4.68 15.22 5.59
CA ARG A 489 -3.48 15.49 6.37
C ARG A 489 -2.98 14.20 6.97
N PHE A 490 -1.83 13.75 6.50
CA PHE A 490 -1.13 12.62 7.08
C PHE A 490 -0.30 13.12 8.25
N ARG A 491 -0.41 12.44 9.40
CA ARG A 491 0.35 12.73 10.61
C ARG A 491 0.94 11.45 11.14
N PHE A 492 2.18 11.52 11.59
CA PHE A 492 2.78 10.42 12.33
C PHE A 492 3.57 10.95 13.52
N LYS A 493 3.71 10.09 14.52
CA LYS A 493 4.63 10.28 15.64
C LYS A 493 5.39 8.98 15.84
N GLY A 494 6.69 9.10 16.09
CA GLY A 494 7.51 7.98 16.52
C GLY A 494 7.98 8.11 17.97
N SER A 495 8.32 6.97 18.54
CA SER A 495 9.08 6.86 19.78
C SER A 495 10.56 6.60 19.47
N ASN A 496 11.42 6.98 20.40
CA ASN A 496 12.79 6.46 20.43
C ASN A 496 12.81 5.00 20.95
N SER A 497 14.00 4.42 20.99
CA SER A 497 14.30 3.09 21.58
C SER A 497 13.88 2.91 23.05
N SER A 498 13.64 4.01 23.78
CA SER A 498 13.15 4.00 25.18
C SER A 498 11.65 4.29 25.28
N PHE A 499 10.88 4.13 24.20
CA PHE A 499 9.43 4.36 24.14
C PHE A 499 8.98 5.79 24.48
N ASN A 500 9.89 6.78 24.45
CA ASN A 500 9.55 8.18 24.62
C ASN A 500 8.98 8.73 23.31
N TRP A 501 7.69 9.01 23.29
CA TRP A 501 6.97 9.49 22.11
C TRP A 501 7.16 10.99 21.88
N ASN A 502 7.55 11.37 20.67
CA ASN A 502 7.51 12.76 20.25
C ASN A 502 6.07 13.17 19.90
N GLN A 503 5.41 13.89 20.81
CA GLN A 503 4.00 14.28 20.68
C GLN A 503 3.74 15.35 19.61
N THR A 504 4.75 16.13 19.18
CA THR A 504 4.53 17.10 18.11
C THR A 504 4.31 16.40 16.77
N GLY A 505 4.96 15.24 16.57
CA GLY A 505 4.88 14.47 15.34
C GLY A 505 5.47 15.21 14.13
N ALA A 506 5.24 14.64 12.95
CA ALA A 506 5.42 15.32 11.67
C ALA A 506 4.13 15.19 10.85
N SER A 507 3.90 16.17 9.96
CA SER A 507 2.67 16.22 9.17
C SER A 507 2.89 16.70 7.75
N VAL A 508 2.12 16.13 6.81
CA VAL A 508 2.08 16.56 5.41
C VAL A 508 0.63 16.63 4.94
N THR A 509 0.30 17.67 4.19
CA THR A 509 -1.02 17.82 3.59
C THR A 509 -0.96 17.39 2.13
N ILE A 510 -1.83 16.45 1.75
CA ILE A 510 -1.99 16.03 0.35
C ILE A 510 -3.31 16.55 -0.20
N VAL A 511 -3.29 17.04 -1.44
CA VAL A 511 -4.47 17.51 -2.18
C VAL A 511 -4.61 16.68 -3.44
N ILE A 512 -5.64 15.85 -3.51
CA ILE A 512 -5.93 14.99 -4.67
C ILE A 512 -6.91 15.72 -5.59
N LYS A 513 -6.47 16.02 -6.83
CA LYS A 513 -7.31 16.72 -7.81
C LYS A 513 -8.49 15.84 -8.26
N PRO A 514 -9.66 16.43 -8.56
CA PRO A 514 -10.74 15.71 -9.20
C PRO A 514 -10.39 15.37 -10.66
N PRO A 515 -10.92 14.26 -11.19
CA PRO A 515 -10.71 13.91 -12.59
C PRO A 515 -11.34 14.93 -13.55
N TYR A 516 -10.76 15.07 -14.74
CA TYR A 516 -11.17 16.10 -15.70
C TYR A 516 -12.63 15.97 -16.15
N TRP A 517 -13.19 14.75 -16.20
CA TRP A 517 -14.59 14.53 -16.56
C TRP A 517 -15.58 14.98 -15.48
N ASN A 518 -15.12 15.19 -14.25
CA ASN A 518 -15.92 15.73 -13.15
C ASN A 518 -15.75 17.25 -13.00
N SER A 519 -15.10 17.91 -13.98
CA SER A 519 -14.93 19.36 -14.00
C SER A 519 -16.09 20.07 -14.72
N TRP A 520 -16.47 21.25 -14.23
CA TRP A 520 -17.59 22.04 -14.75
C TRP A 520 -17.50 22.35 -16.26
N TRP A 521 -16.29 22.58 -16.77
CA TRP A 521 -16.06 22.89 -18.18
C TRP A 521 -16.36 21.68 -19.07
N PHE A 522 -16.04 20.46 -18.61
CA PHE A 522 -16.28 19.24 -19.37
C PHE A 522 -17.78 18.92 -19.43
N SER A 523 -18.48 19.09 -18.31
CA SER A 523 -19.95 19.00 -18.27
C SER A 523 -20.60 20.02 -19.21
N SER A 524 -20.06 21.24 -19.29
CA SER A 524 -20.54 22.30 -20.20
C SER A 524 -20.32 21.93 -21.67
N LEU A 525 -19.19 21.28 -21.99
CA LEU A 525 -18.86 20.84 -23.34
C LEU A 525 -19.78 19.69 -23.80
N ILE A 526 -20.09 18.74 -22.91
CA ILE A 526 -21.09 17.69 -23.17
C ILE A 526 -22.47 18.31 -23.43
N ALA A 527 -22.89 19.27 -22.60
CA ALA A 527 -24.17 19.96 -22.78
C ALA A 527 -24.24 20.69 -24.13
N LEU A 528 -23.16 21.34 -24.54
CA LEU A 528 -23.04 22.00 -25.85
C LEU A 528 -23.11 21.01 -27.01
N ALA A 529 -22.42 19.86 -26.89
CA ALA A 529 -22.47 18.81 -27.90
C ALA A 529 -23.90 18.25 -28.06
N LEU A 530 -24.59 17.97 -26.95
CA LEU A 530 -25.99 17.54 -26.96
C LEU A 530 -26.92 18.60 -27.56
N PHE A 531 -26.69 19.87 -27.23
CA PHE A 531 -27.43 20.99 -27.82
C PHE A 531 -27.22 21.07 -29.34
N LEU A 532 -25.99 20.94 -29.84
CA LEU A 532 -25.69 20.95 -31.27
C LEU A 532 -26.35 19.79 -32.01
N VAL A 533 -26.34 18.59 -31.43
CA VAL A 533 -27.03 17.42 -32.00
C VAL A 533 -28.54 17.67 -32.07
N LEU A 534 -29.14 18.16 -30.98
CA LEU A 534 -30.57 18.49 -30.94
C LEU A 534 -30.93 19.61 -31.93
N PHE A 535 -30.10 20.66 -31.98
CA PHE A 535 -30.28 21.78 -32.90
C PHE A 535 -30.22 21.32 -34.36
N THR A 536 -29.23 20.51 -34.71
CA THR A 536 -29.09 19.95 -36.07
C THR A 536 -30.29 19.10 -36.45
N PHE A 537 -30.79 18.27 -35.52
CA PHE A 537 -31.98 17.47 -35.72
C PHE A 537 -33.23 18.34 -35.95
N LEU A 538 -33.46 19.35 -35.11
CA LEU A 538 -34.60 20.26 -35.22
C LEU A 538 -34.55 21.09 -36.51
N TYR A 539 -33.36 21.59 -36.88
CA TYR A 539 -33.14 22.35 -38.10
C TYR A 539 -33.43 21.51 -39.36
N ASN A 540 -32.93 20.28 -39.41
CA ASN A 540 -33.18 19.37 -40.52
C ASN A 540 -34.67 19.00 -40.65
N ARG A 541 -35.36 18.81 -39.52
CA ARG A 541 -36.80 18.55 -39.50
C ARG A 541 -37.59 19.75 -40.04
N PHE A 542 -37.22 20.96 -39.65
CA PHE A 542 -37.86 22.18 -40.13
C PHE A 542 -37.71 22.35 -41.64
N LYS A 543 -36.51 22.13 -42.17
CA LYS A 543 -36.23 22.22 -43.61
C LYS A 543 -37.10 21.24 -44.44
N ARG A 544 -37.20 19.98 -44.01
CA ARG A 544 -38.05 18.97 -44.67
C ARG A 544 -39.54 19.36 -44.73
N LEU A 545 -40.04 20.03 -43.69
CA LEU A 545 -41.44 20.48 -43.65
C LEU A 545 -41.72 21.62 -44.62
N GLN A 546 -40.74 22.48 -44.90
CA GLN A 546 -40.87 23.54 -45.90
C GLN A 546 -40.92 22.97 -47.33
N GLU A 547 -40.03 22.04 -47.66
CA GLU A 547 -39.96 21.43 -49.00
C GLU A 547 -41.28 20.73 -49.39
N ILE A 548 -41.89 19.99 -48.46
CA ILE A 548 -43.19 19.33 -48.68
C ILE A 548 -44.32 20.35 -48.94
N ARG A 549 -44.28 21.51 -48.29
CA ARG A 549 -45.31 22.55 -48.43
C ARG A 549 -45.24 23.22 -49.80
N GLU A 550 -44.04 23.47 -50.30
CA GLU A 550 -43.84 24.07 -51.63
C GLU A 550 -44.31 23.14 -52.76
N ILE A 551 -44.05 21.83 -52.63
CA ILE A 551 -44.51 20.81 -53.59
C ILE A 551 -46.05 20.80 -53.66
N ARG A 552 -46.73 20.74 -52.51
CA ARG A 552 -48.20 20.77 -52.47
C ARG A 552 -48.79 22.04 -53.10
N GLY A 553 -48.18 23.20 -52.82
CA GLY A 553 -48.62 24.48 -53.37
C GLY A 553 -48.40 24.65 -54.88
N ARG A 554 -47.46 23.91 -55.48
CA ARG A 554 -47.26 23.90 -56.94
C ARG A 554 -48.28 22.99 -57.63
N ILE A 555 -48.49 21.77 -57.11
CA ILE A 555 -49.50 20.83 -57.64
C ILE A 555 -50.90 21.45 -57.63
N ALA A 556 -51.26 22.16 -56.57
CA ALA A 556 -52.56 22.82 -56.48
C ALA A 556 -52.77 23.92 -57.54
N ARG A 557 -51.69 24.60 -57.98
CA ARG A 557 -51.75 25.63 -59.03
C ARG A 557 -51.90 25.01 -60.42
N ASP A 558 -51.09 24.01 -60.73
CA ASP A 558 -51.16 23.32 -62.04
C ASP A 558 -52.55 22.67 -62.24
N LEU A 559 -53.16 22.16 -61.15
CA LEU A 559 -54.53 21.64 -61.17
C LEU A 559 -55.58 22.74 -61.41
N HIS A 560 -55.40 23.91 -60.80
CA HIS A 560 -56.34 25.02 -60.92
C HIS A 560 -56.36 25.58 -62.35
N ASP A 561 -55.19 25.71 -62.98
CA ASP A 561 -55.05 26.32 -64.30
C ASP A 561 -55.64 25.42 -65.42
N ASP A 562 -55.34 24.12 -65.42
CA ASP A 562 -55.77 23.20 -66.49
C ASP A 562 -57.27 22.84 -66.40
N ILE A 563 -57.82 22.71 -65.18
CA ILE A 563 -59.27 22.46 -64.99
C ILE A 563 -60.06 23.74 -65.21
N GLY A 564 -59.57 24.89 -64.71
CA GLY A 564 -60.30 26.15 -64.76
C GLY A 564 -60.66 26.58 -66.18
N ALA A 565 -59.72 26.50 -67.12
CA ALA A 565 -59.95 26.88 -68.51
C ALA A 565 -60.99 25.99 -69.20
N SER A 566 -60.86 24.67 -69.05
CA SER A 566 -61.73 23.68 -69.70
C SER A 566 -63.15 23.67 -69.11
N LEU A 567 -63.30 23.87 -67.80
CA LEU A 567 -64.63 23.98 -67.17
C LEU A 567 -65.36 25.24 -67.64
N THR A 568 -64.62 26.34 -67.84
CA THR A 568 -65.16 27.59 -68.38
C THR A 568 -65.66 27.39 -69.81
N GLU A 569 -64.91 26.65 -70.65
CA GLU A 569 -65.33 26.29 -72.00
C GLU A 569 -66.60 25.42 -72.01
N VAL A 570 -66.69 24.41 -71.15
CA VAL A 570 -67.90 23.59 -70.99
C VAL A 570 -69.09 24.43 -70.52
N THR A 571 -68.87 25.40 -69.64
CA THR A 571 -69.93 26.28 -69.12
C THR A 571 -70.46 27.18 -70.23
N LEU A 572 -69.57 27.82 -70.99
CA LEU A 572 -69.93 28.68 -72.13
C LEU A 572 -70.66 27.90 -73.23
N MET A 573 -70.19 26.68 -73.55
CA MET A 573 -70.84 25.82 -74.54
C MET A 573 -72.19 25.29 -74.04
N SER A 574 -72.32 25.04 -72.74
CA SER A 574 -73.59 24.64 -72.13
C SER A 574 -74.63 25.77 -72.18
N GLU A 575 -74.20 27.02 -71.96
CA GLU A 575 -75.04 28.20 -72.14
C GLU A 575 -75.45 28.38 -73.62
N LEU A 576 -74.51 28.20 -74.56
CA LEU A 576 -74.80 28.21 -76.00
C LEU A 576 -75.79 27.11 -76.40
N ALA A 577 -75.64 25.90 -75.86
CA ALA A 577 -76.55 24.78 -76.11
C ALA A 577 -77.98 25.11 -75.65
N GLN A 578 -78.15 25.77 -74.50
CA GLN A 578 -79.47 26.17 -73.99
C GLN A 578 -80.17 27.22 -74.86
N GLN A 579 -79.43 28.00 -75.65
CA GLN A 579 -79.98 29.04 -76.52
C GLN A 579 -80.30 28.56 -77.95
N LEU A 580 -79.87 27.34 -78.32
CA LEU A 580 -80.07 26.80 -79.67
C LEU A 580 -81.38 26.01 -79.79
N ASN A 581 -82.23 26.40 -80.75
CA ASN A 581 -83.48 25.69 -81.07
C ASN A 581 -83.37 24.71 -82.25
N ASP A 582 -82.26 24.75 -83.00
CA ASP A 582 -81.98 23.82 -84.10
C ASP A 582 -81.32 22.54 -83.55
N LYS A 583 -82.00 21.39 -83.71
CA LYS A 583 -81.50 20.08 -83.25
C LYS A 583 -80.15 19.70 -83.87
N GLY A 584 -79.84 20.13 -85.10
CA GLY A 584 -78.57 19.82 -85.75
C GLY A 584 -77.39 20.56 -85.10
N GLN A 585 -77.58 21.85 -84.80
CA GLN A 585 -76.58 22.67 -84.12
C GLN A 585 -76.45 22.29 -82.64
N LEU A 586 -77.57 22.00 -81.96
CA LEU A 586 -77.56 21.52 -80.58
C LEU A 586 -76.77 20.22 -80.43
N ASN A 587 -76.99 19.24 -81.31
CA ASN A 587 -76.22 17.99 -81.29
C ASN A 587 -74.73 18.23 -81.55
N THR A 588 -74.38 19.25 -82.35
CA THR A 588 -72.97 19.61 -82.61
C THR A 588 -72.32 20.22 -81.37
N VAL A 589 -73.02 21.11 -80.65
CA VAL A 589 -72.52 21.71 -79.40
C VAL A 589 -72.44 20.66 -78.28
N LEU A 590 -73.44 19.78 -78.16
CA LEU A 590 -73.41 18.68 -77.19
C LEU A 590 -72.26 17.70 -77.48
N ALA A 591 -72.02 17.35 -78.74
CA ALA A 591 -70.86 16.54 -79.13
C ALA A 591 -69.54 17.25 -78.80
N LYS A 592 -69.49 18.59 -78.90
CA LYS A 592 -68.31 19.37 -78.53
C LYS A 592 -68.09 19.44 -77.02
N ILE A 593 -69.15 19.57 -76.22
CA ILE A 593 -69.09 19.46 -74.75
C ILE A 593 -68.58 18.07 -74.34
N GLU A 594 -69.09 17.02 -74.98
CA GLU A 594 -68.63 15.65 -74.74
C GLU A 594 -67.14 15.47 -75.08
N ASP A 595 -66.68 16.06 -76.19
CA ASP A 595 -65.28 16.06 -76.61
C ASP A 595 -64.38 16.77 -75.57
N VAL A 596 -64.79 17.96 -75.09
CA VAL A 596 -64.05 18.72 -74.06
C VAL A 596 -64.06 17.98 -72.71
N THR A 597 -65.19 17.42 -72.28
CA THR A 597 -65.27 16.67 -71.02
C THR A 597 -64.50 15.35 -71.05
N ARG A 598 -64.52 14.61 -72.16
CA ARG A 598 -63.65 13.43 -72.35
C ARG A 598 -62.18 13.82 -72.34
N GLY A 599 -61.83 14.95 -72.98
CA GLY A 599 -60.49 15.54 -72.93
C GLY A 599 -60.05 15.88 -71.50
N LEU A 600 -60.93 16.46 -70.70
CA LEU A 600 -60.70 16.78 -69.28
C LEU A 600 -60.43 15.52 -68.44
N VAL A 601 -61.27 14.50 -68.57
CA VAL A 601 -61.09 13.22 -67.84
C VAL A 601 -59.78 12.55 -68.24
N SER A 602 -59.42 12.56 -69.53
CA SER A 602 -58.13 12.03 -69.99
C SER A 602 -56.96 12.83 -69.41
N SER A 603 -57.04 14.16 -69.38
CA SER A 603 -55.98 15.03 -68.85
C SER A 603 -55.80 14.85 -67.34
N LEU A 604 -56.91 14.72 -66.60
CA LEU A 604 -56.90 14.35 -65.17
C LEU A 604 -56.29 12.97 -64.94
N GLY A 605 -56.64 11.98 -65.77
CA GLY A 605 -56.03 10.65 -65.71
C GLY A 605 -54.51 10.70 -65.95
N ASP A 606 -54.06 11.52 -66.90
CA ASP A 606 -52.64 11.73 -67.19
C ASP A 606 -51.90 12.38 -66.02
N LEU A 607 -52.51 13.37 -65.37
CA LEU A 607 -51.97 14.04 -64.18
C LEU A 607 -51.90 13.10 -62.98
N VAL A 608 -52.99 12.39 -62.66
CA VAL A 608 -53.04 11.44 -61.53
C VAL A 608 -52.00 10.34 -61.71
N TRP A 609 -51.90 9.77 -62.92
CA TRP A 609 -50.89 8.76 -63.21
C TRP A 609 -49.47 9.33 -63.09
N SER A 610 -49.25 10.57 -63.52
CA SER A 610 -47.94 11.19 -63.38
C SER A 610 -47.56 11.28 -61.90
N ILE A 611 -48.46 11.76 -61.03
CA ILE A 611 -48.27 12.02 -59.58
C ILE A 611 -48.17 10.76 -58.72
N ASP A 612 -48.69 9.62 -59.18
CA ASP A 612 -48.59 8.39 -58.41
C ASP A 612 -47.12 7.91 -58.28
N THR A 613 -46.61 7.91 -57.05
CA THR A 613 -45.26 7.46 -56.68
C THR A 613 -45.02 5.97 -56.97
N LYS A 614 -46.09 5.19 -57.21
CA LYS A 614 -45.97 3.78 -57.61
C LYS A 614 -45.51 3.61 -59.06
N ASN A 615 -45.65 4.64 -59.90
CA ASN A 615 -45.32 4.62 -61.33
C ASN A 615 -44.02 5.39 -61.64
N GLU A 616 -43.01 5.30 -60.76
CA GLU A 616 -41.72 6.02 -60.90
C GLU A 616 -40.70 5.31 -61.80
N SER A 617 -41.02 4.12 -62.32
CA SER A 617 -40.11 3.38 -63.21
C SER A 617 -40.33 3.74 -64.68
N LEU A 618 -39.26 3.75 -65.46
CA LEU A 618 -39.35 3.91 -66.91
C LEU A 618 -40.18 2.80 -67.57
N ASP A 619 -40.16 1.59 -67.00
CA ASP A 619 -40.98 0.47 -67.49
C ASP A 619 -42.48 0.81 -67.44
N SER A 620 -42.94 1.52 -66.41
CA SER A 620 -44.34 1.96 -66.31
C SER A 620 -44.69 3.02 -67.36
N LEU A 621 -43.74 3.90 -67.72
CA LEU A 621 -43.91 4.87 -68.79
C LEU A 621 -43.98 4.18 -70.16
N LEU A 622 -43.06 3.25 -70.42
CA LEU A 622 -43.01 2.48 -71.66
C LEU A 622 -44.28 1.65 -71.87
N LEU A 623 -44.78 0.99 -70.81
CA LEU A 623 -46.02 0.23 -70.87
C LEU A 623 -47.20 1.15 -71.25
N ARG A 624 -47.31 2.30 -70.58
CA ARG A 624 -48.37 3.28 -70.87
C ARG A 624 -48.29 3.88 -72.27
N MET A 625 -47.08 4.12 -72.78
CA MET A 625 -46.85 4.57 -74.16
C MET A 625 -47.31 3.49 -75.17
N LYS A 626 -46.93 2.23 -74.92
CA LYS A 626 -47.33 1.08 -75.74
C LYS A 626 -48.85 0.90 -75.78
N ASP A 627 -49.50 0.92 -74.63
CA ASP A 627 -50.96 0.78 -74.53
C ASP A 627 -51.69 1.88 -75.30
N PHE A 628 -51.24 3.14 -75.14
CA PHE A 628 -51.84 4.28 -75.83
C PHE A 628 -51.65 4.22 -77.35
N ALA A 629 -50.43 3.94 -77.82
CA ALA A 629 -50.16 3.88 -79.25
C ALA A 629 -50.82 2.67 -79.92
N SER A 630 -50.86 1.52 -79.25
CA SER A 630 -51.52 0.32 -79.77
C SER A 630 -53.03 0.54 -79.96
N ASP A 631 -53.71 1.22 -79.04
CA ASP A 631 -55.15 1.49 -79.16
C ASP A 631 -55.48 2.44 -80.32
N LEU A 632 -54.62 3.43 -80.59
CA LEU A 632 -54.86 4.41 -81.66
C LEU A 632 -54.40 3.96 -83.04
N LEU A 633 -53.19 3.38 -83.15
CA LEU A 633 -52.58 3.04 -84.43
C LEU A 633 -53.17 1.78 -85.06
N SER A 634 -53.60 0.81 -84.24
CA SER A 634 -54.25 -0.43 -84.72
C SER A 634 -55.54 -0.16 -85.49
N ARG A 635 -56.26 0.92 -85.17
CA ARG A 635 -57.51 1.32 -85.86
C ARG A 635 -57.29 1.75 -87.31
N ARG A 636 -56.04 2.00 -87.72
CA ARG A 636 -55.67 2.45 -89.07
C ARG A 636 -54.60 1.58 -89.75
N ASP A 637 -54.32 0.38 -89.22
CA ASP A 637 -53.29 -0.54 -89.74
C ASP A 637 -51.89 0.09 -89.87
N ILE A 638 -51.51 0.96 -88.93
CA ILE A 638 -50.17 1.57 -88.87
C ILE A 638 -49.30 0.73 -87.92
N GLY A 639 -48.16 0.22 -88.42
CA GLY A 639 -47.18 -0.53 -87.63
C GLY A 639 -46.40 0.38 -86.67
N ILE A 640 -45.99 -0.16 -85.51
CA ILE A 640 -45.12 0.57 -84.57
C ILE A 640 -43.95 -0.30 -84.10
N GLU A 641 -42.74 0.26 -84.15
CA GLU A 641 -41.51 -0.39 -83.68
C GLU A 641 -40.89 0.42 -82.54
N TYR A 642 -40.47 -0.27 -81.47
CA TYR A 642 -39.78 0.35 -80.33
C TYR A 642 -38.33 -0.10 -80.26
N GLN A 643 -37.40 0.84 -80.22
CA GLN A 643 -35.98 0.59 -79.99
C GLN A 643 -35.55 1.22 -78.66
N ILE A 644 -35.04 0.40 -77.74
CA ILE A 644 -34.63 0.85 -76.40
C ILE A 644 -33.13 0.59 -76.26
N LEU A 645 -32.34 1.65 -76.13
CA LEU A 645 -30.88 1.60 -76.10
C LEU A 645 -30.33 2.23 -74.81
N GLY A 646 -29.44 1.52 -74.11
CA GLY A 646 -28.71 2.05 -72.94
C GLY A 646 -29.55 2.23 -71.66
N ILE A 647 -30.81 1.79 -71.66
CA ILE A 647 -31.75 1.90 -70.54
C ILE A 647 -31.77 0.59 -69.73
N LYS A 648 -31.73 0.69 -68.40
CA LYS A 648 -31.85 -0.48 -67.50
C LYS A 648 -33.31 -0.71 -67.09
N SER A 649 -33.72 -1.97 -66.94
CA SER A 649 -35.05 -2.29 -66.41
C SER A 649 -35.21 -1.70 -64.99
N ASN A 650 -36.39 -1.16 -64.73
CA ASN A 650 -36.81 -0.51 -63.49
C ASN A 650 -36.02 0.76 -63.10
N GLN A 651 -35.33 1.40 -64.06
CA GLN A 651 -34.67 2.68 -63.84
C GLN A 651 -35.69 3.75 -63.43
N LYS A 652 -35.42 4.45 -62.33
CA LYS A 652 -36.28 5.56 -61.86
C LYS A 652 -36.14 6.75 -62.81
N ILE A 653 -37.27 7.35 -63.15
CA ILE A 653 -37.34 8.58 -63.95
C ILE A 653 -37.93 9.71 -63.11
N ASP A 654 -37.33 10.89 -63.20
CA ASP A 654 -37.88 12.09 -62.56
C ASP A 654 -39.34 12.30 -62.98
N HIS A 655 -40.17 12.67 -62.01
CA HIS A 655 -41.61 12.80 -62.19
C HIS A 655 -41.96 13.76 -63.34
N HIS A 656 -41.28 14.91 -63.41
CA HIS A 656 -41.55 15.94 -64.42
C HIS A 656 -41.06 15.51 -65.81
N LEU A 657 -39.91 14.83 -65.87
CA LEU A 657 -39.39 14.27 -67.10
C LEU A 657 -40.33 13.18 -67.63
N LYS A 658 -40.81 12.28 -66.78
CA LYS A 658 -41.78 11.23 -67.11
C LYS A 658 -43.05 11.80 -67.75
N GLN A 659 -43.64 12.82 -67.12
CA GLN A 659 -44.84 13.48 -67.62
C GLN A 659 -44.60 14.16 -68.97
N THR A 660 -43.47 14.85 -69.11
CA THR A 660 -43.11 15.59 -70.33
C THR A 660 -42.90 14.65 -71.52
N VAL A 661 -42.16 13.57 -71.31
CA VAL A 661 -41.90 12.53 -72.31
C VAL A 661 -43.22 11.90 -72.79
N TYR A 662 -44.10 11.54 -71.85
CA TYR A 662 -45.41 10.96 -72.19
C TYR A 662 -46.28 11.90 -73.01
N LEU A 663 -46.39 13.18 -72.62
CA LEU A 663 -47.25 14.14 -73.32
C LEU A 663 -46.72 14.52 -74.70
N ILE A 664 -45.40 14.61 -74.88
CA ILE A 664 -44.79 14.83 -76.20
C ILE A 664 -45.03 13.62 -77.09
N PHE A 665 -44.85 12.41 -76.56
CA PHE A 665 -45.16 11.17 -77.27
C PHE A 665 -46.65 11.09 -77.68
N LYS A 666 -47.57 11.36 -76.75
CA LYS A 666 -49.01 11.32 -76.98
C LYS A 666 -49.40 12.27 -78.12
N GLU A 667 -48.87 13.48 -78.10
CA GLU A 667 -49.10 14.49 -79.13
C GLU A 667 -48.50 14.08 -80.47
N ALA A 668 -47.30 13.49 -80.48
CA ALA A 668 -46.65 12.98 -81.69
C ALA A 668 -47.48 11.88 -82.36
N ILE A 669 -47.93 10.88 -81.62
CA ILE A 669 -48.75 9.77 -82.14
C ILE A 669 -50.11 10.27 -82.63
N ASN A 670 -50.74 11.20 -81.92
CA ASN A 670 -51.97 11.84 -82.37
C ASN A 670 -51.79 12.58 -83.71
N ASN A 671 -50.66 13.28 -83.88
CA ASN A 671 -50.35 13.97 -85.12
C ASN A 671 -50.15 12.99 -86.27
N VAL A 672 -49.50 11.84 -86.05
CA VAL A 672 -49.39 10.79 -87.07
C VAL A 672 -50.78 10.33 -87.52
N VAL A 673 -51.66 9.99 -86.58
CA VAL A 673 -53.02 9.48 -86.91
C VAL A 673 -53.88 10.51 -87.63
N LYS A 674 -53.78 11.79 -87.26
CA LYS A 674 -54.61 12.87 -87.80
C LYS A 674 -54.09 13.46 -89.10
N HIS A 675 -52.77 13.51 -89.27
CA HIS A 675 -52.14 14.36 -90.28
C HIS A 675 -51.11 13.64 -91.16
N SER A 676 -50.73 12.39 -90.89
CA SER A 676 -49.77 11.63 -91.71
C SER A 676 -50.43 10.49 -92.49
N THR A 677 -49.87 10.17 -93.65
CA THR A 677 -50.19 8.99 -94.49
C THR A 677 -49.30 7.78 -94.17
N ALA A 678 -48.57 7.84 -93.05
CA ALA A 678 -47.62 6.83 -92.61
C ALA A 678 -48.21 5.42 -92.49
N LYS A 679 -47.39 4.43 -92.81
CA LYS A 679 -47.65 3.01 -92.58
C LYS A 679 -46.87 2.46 -91.38
N ASN A 680 -45.78 3.10 -90.99
CA ASN A 680 -44.98 2.71 -89.84
C ASN A 680 -44.52 3.91 -89.02
N VAL A 681 -44.47 3.73 -87.70
CA VAL A 681 -43.89 4.67 -86.74
C VAL A 681 -42.78 3.96 -85.97
N SER A 682 -41.62 4.59 -85.87
CA SER A 682 -40.52 4.12 -85.03
C SER A 682 -40.36 5.03 -83.82
N VAL A 683 -40.17 4.43 -82.66
CA VAL A 683 -39.97 5.12 -81.38
C VAL A 683 -38.68 4.61 -80.76
N GLU A 684 -37.66 5.46 -80.71
CA GLU A 684 -36.38 5.16 -80.10
C GLU A 684 -36.26 5.90 -78.75
N LEU A 685 -36.01 5.16 -77.69
CA LEU A 685 -35.62 5.70 -76.39
C LEU A 685 -34.17 5.33 -76.12
N ARG A 686 -33.32 6.34 -75.89
CA ARG A 686 -31.90 6.15 -75.66
C ARG A 686 -31.39 6.97 -74.48
N ASP A 687 -30.73 6.31 -73.54
CA ASP A 687 -29.98 6.98 -72.47
C ASP A 687 -28.49 6.61 -72.59
N ASP A 688 -27.62 7.60 -72.75
CA ASP A 688 -26.16 7.40 -72.84
C ASP A 688 -25.42 7.75 -71.53
N GLY A 689 -26.16 8.03 -70.46
CA GLY A 689 -25.64 8.43 -69.15
C GLY A 689 -25.28 9.91 -69.04
N LYS A 690 -25.30 10.68 -70.14
CA LYS A 690 -25.17 12.15 -70.14
C LYS A 690 -26.45 12.82 -70.62
N GLN A 691 -27.14 12.21 -71.59
CA GLN A 691 -28.36 12.72 -72.19
C GLN A 691 -29.37 11.61 -72.44
N PHE A 692 -30.62 11.92 -72.14
CA PHE A 692 -31.75 11.10 -72.51
C PHE A 692 -32.37 11.64 -73.80
N ASN A 693 -32.62 10.74 -74.74
CA ASN A 693 -33.12 11.02 -76.08
C ASN A 693 -34.40 10.22 -76.33
N LEU A 694 -35.46 10.91 -76.71
CA LEU A 694 -36.67 10.32 -77.30
C LEU A 694 -36.74 10.76 -78.75
N ILE A 695 -36.72 9.80 -79.67
CA ILE A 695 -36.84 10.03 -81.10
C ILE A 695 -38.11 9.31 -81.59
N ILE A 696 -38.98 10.03 -82.29
CA ILE A 696 -40.19 9.48 -82.90
C ILE A 696 -40.12 9.83 -84.39
N GLU A 697 -40.19 8.83 -85.26
CA GLU A 697 -40.19 9.02 -86.72
C GLU A 697 -41.34 8.27 -87.37
N ASP A 698 -42.05 8.90 -88.30
CA ASP A 698 -43.00 8.25 -89.20
C ASP A 698 -42.48 8.19 -90.65
N ASP A 699 -43.09 7.34 -91.48
CA ASP A 699 -42.74 7.13 -92.90
C ASP A 699 -43.75 7.75 -93.89
N GLY A 700 -44.58 8.70 -93.44
CA GLY A 700 -45.60 9.36 -94.26
C GLY A 700 -45.14 10.66 -94.93
N ASP A 701 -46.09 11.39 -95.53
CA ASP A 701 -45.79 12.63 -96.24
C ASP A 701 -45.40 13.77 -95.27
N GLY A 702 -44.18 14.30 -95.42
CA GLY A 702 -43.72 15.46 -94.65
C GLY A 702 -44.49 16.74 -95.01
N PHE A 703 -44.45 17.75 -94.13
CA PHE A 703 -45.09 19.06 -94.33
C PHE A 703 -44.09 20.21 -94.18
N ASP A 704 -44.37 21.37 -94.76
CA ASP A 704 -43.48 22.54 -94.62
C ASP A 704 -43.52 23.12 -93.20
N LEU A 705 -42.40 22.97 -92.48
CA LEU A 705 -42.19 23.46 -91.12
C LEU A 705 -42.30 24.99 -90.99
N ASN A 706 -42.20 25.74 -92.09
CA ASN A 706 -42.24 27.21 -92.11
C ASN A 706 -43.61 27.79 -92.54
N SER A 707 -44.62 26.96 -92.79
CA SER A 707 -45.97 27.43 -93.12
C SER A 707 -46.71 27.97 -91.87
N GLU A 708 -47.38 29.12 -91.99
CA GLU A 708 -48.18 29.74 -90.91
C GLU A 708 -49.42 28.91 -90.49
N GLN A 709 -49.69 27.79 -91.16
CA GLN A 709 -50.76 26.83 -90.81
C GLN A 709 -50.28 25.64 -89.96
N THR A 710 -49.20 25.81 -89.19
CA THR A 710 -48.80 24.78 -88.21
C THR A 710 -49.60 24.97 -86.91
N GLY A 711 -50.46 24.00 -86.57
CA GLY A 711 -51.26 24.04 -85.33
C GLY A 711 -50.40 24.13 -84.06
N ASN A 712 -51.03 24.53 -82.94
CA ASN A 712 -50.33 24.79 -81.66
C ASN A 712 -49.57 23.58 -81.06
N GLY A 713 -49.76 22.36 -81.57
CA GLY A 713 -49.16 21.13 -81.06
C GLY A 713 -47.62 21.14 -81.02
N LEU A 714 -46.96 21.59 -82.10
CA LEU A 714 -45.49 21.61 -82.17
C LEU A 714 -44.88 22.63 -81.20
N ASN A 715 -45.51 23.79 -81.05
CA ASN A 715 -45.07 24.81 -80.09
C ASN A 715 -45.26 24.34 -78.65
N ASN A 716 -46.37 23.65 -78.36
CA ASN A 716 -46.63 23.05 -77.05
C ASN A 716 -45.57 22.00 -76.68
N MET A 717 -45.12 21.18 -77.63
CA MET A 717 -44.00 20.25 -77.38
C MET A 717 -42.69 20.99 -77.05
N LYS A 718 -42.36 22.08 -77.75
CA LYS A 718 -41.16 22.89 -77.45
C LYS A 718 -41.22 23.51 -76.04
N ILE A 719 -42.36 24.07 -75.66
CA ILE A 719 -42.56 24.67 -74.33
C ILE A 719 -42.41 23.60 -73.24
N ARG A 720 -43.03 22.42 -73.42
CA ARG A 720 -42.95 21.31 -72.46
C ARG A 720 -41.51 20.82 -72.28
N ALA A 721 -40.76 20.65 -73.36
CA ALA A 721 -39.36 20.24 -73.30
C ALA A 721 -38.48 21.24 -72.56
N LYS A 722 -38.67 22.55 -72.80
CA LYS A 722 -37.91 23.60 -72.12
C LYS A 722 -38.14 23.61 -70.61
N ARG A 723 -39.33 23.23 -70.13
CA ARG A 723 -39.66 23.17 -68.69
C ARG A 723 -38.83 22.14 -67.92
N VAL A 724 -38.40 21.06 -68.56
CA VAL A 724 -37.52 20.04 -67.97
C VAL A 724 -36.05 20.25 -68.33
N GLY A 725 -35.68 21.45 -68.80
CA GLY A 725 -34.32 21.77 -69.22
C GLY A 725 -33.87 21.09 -70.52
N GLY A 726 -34.82 20.60 -71.33
CA GLY A 726 -34.57 19.93 -72.61
C GLY A 726 -34.92 20.78 -73.84
N SER A 727 -34.62 20.23 -75.01
CA SER A 727 -34.94 20.83 -76.31
C SER A 727 -35.58 19.80 -77.24
N VAL A 728 -36.57 20.21 -78.03
CA VAL A 728 -37.16 19.38 -79.09
C VAL A 728 -36.81 19.97 -80.45
N GLU A 729 -36.24 19.14 -81.30
CA GLU A 729 -35.92 19.44 -82.70
C GLU A 729 -36.88 18.67 -83.61
N PHE A 730 -37.33 19.33 -84.68
CA PHE A 730 -38.19 18.75 -85.71
C PHE A 730 -37.42 18.74 -87.03
N SER A 731 -37.41 17.60 -87.73
CA SER A 731 -36.78 17.50 -89.04
C SER A 731 -37.60 16.61 -89.97
N ILE A 732 -37.66 16.96 -91.25
CA ILE A 732 -38.37 16.17 -92.26
C ILE A 732 -37.34 15.27 -92.95
N ARG A 733 -37.61 13.97 -92.98
CA ARG A 733 -36.83 12.98 -93.75
C ARG A 733 -37.74 12.31 -94.77
N LYS A 734 -38.09 11.05 -94.55
CA LYS A 734 -39.14 10.32 -95.28
C LYS A 734 -40.53 10.46 -94.62
N GLY A 735 -40.60 11.29 -93.57
CA GLY A 735 -41.74 11.66 -92.74
C GLY A 735 -41.25 12.63 -91.63
N LEU A 736 -42.04 12.89 -90.59
CA LEU A 736 -41.66 13.79 -89.49
C LEU A 736 -40.81 13.06 -88.44
N ARG A 737 -39.59 13.56 -88.21
CA ARG A 737 -38.76 13.17 -87.07
C ARG A 737 -38.89 14.21 -85.96
N ILE A 738 -39.27 13.75 -84.77
CA ILE A 738 -39.30 14.52 -83.52
C ILE A 738 -38.19 14.00 -82.62
N HIS A 739 -37.25 14.87 -82.23
CA HIS A 739 -36.13 14.51 -81.37
C HIS A 739 -36.11 15.37 -80.11
N LEU A 740 -36.51 14.77 -78.98
CA LEU A 740 -36.39 15.36 -77.65
C LEU A 740 -35.03 14.99 -77.05
N LYS A 741 -34.28 16.00 -76.59
CA LYS A 741 -33.01 15.87 -75.85
C LYS A 741 -33.18 16.45 -74.45
N THR A 742 -32.87 15.67 -73.42
CA THR A 742 -32.87 16.13 -72.01
C THR A 742 -31.60 15.67 -71.29
N SER A 743 -31.39 16.15 -70.06
CA SER A 743 -30.38 15.55 -69.18
C SER A 743 -30.65 14.06 -68.95
N ALA A 744 -29.59 13.28 -68.63
CA ALA A 744 -29.69 11.86 -68.31
C ALA A 744 -30.80 11.56 -67.28
N LEU A 745 -31.36 10.34 -67.33
CA LEU A 745 -32.48 9.92 -66.48
C LEU A 745 -32.11 9.86 -64.98
N THR A 746 -30.82 9.81 -64.65
CA THR A 746 -30.30 9.79 -63.28
C THR A 746 -29.24 10.87 -63.09
N LYS A 747 -29.39 11.68 -62.03
CA LYS A 747 -28.29 12.46 -61.44
C LYS A 747 -27.66 11.68 -60.30
#